data_AF-A0A818AU51-F1
#
_entry.id   AF-A0A818AU51-F1
#
_cell.length_a   1.000
_cell.length_b   1.000
_cell.length_c   1.000
_cell.angle_alpha   90.00
_cell.angle_beta   90.00
_cell.angle_gamma   90.00
#
_symmetry.space_group_name_H-M   'P 1'
#
loop_
_entity.id
_entity.type
_entity.pdbx_description
1 polymer ?
#
loop_
_entity_poly.entity_id
_entity_poly.type
_entity_poly.pdbx_seq_one_letter_code
_entity_poly.pdbx_strand_id
1 'polypeptide(L)'
;MAYNKEALALVIDIGIGMSQAAPGFDSPLQIASDILQMIVQRKMFQESKDELALILYGSDETNNDLADENNYQNINVAFSLSPANWHLFEEIQKIKPGNGPADLVDAIVVAADHLRRETEGKRGFVAKRILLFTNAATPFNDHSLKIILDSLRRQDIIVDAIGPTWGQQDEEDHNEENHRSDSPTETNKPDDDNNENSASNRHTTNGLHYKSPKKPLTQQQQTGIRIINDIVNTTEGTLFTFREALTILTVHQSKVVKPTATKYIMQLADLKLHICTYIQVKDNKPGIFRLKKVYARDPTTEIKIDRGRYTKDEQDQEIEKEELTDGFRYGTTFVPINKETLDDMKYQSEKCFSIIGFSDANMMRRSLYLGDTVYEVIAEPDYEEEGQVFAGLVQAMYDTNTVAIVRKCFSERSSPELGFLRPHIAHDHICMYYVKLPFGEDVREFDFDNLDGIKRNQPSDEQLKTIDNLITTMDLTHADQGGEEAFRPELIFNPYIQRMFQSIARRAVTPEEPLSLSNSIMEMNDTLIRSIASKSKRTLDTLHEQFTLRDTERRQKITTGDQLFGNVDNSTKKMRLEENENVEELTTDSTSFEAQLAAKKKAAIRTIGTITPVEDFKILIEQGSTSFTELCQQMSTLIVEFINNSRGDALFDKALQCIQCLREICIQKLEPKIFNGLLISIKKQAANSDGRKDFWKKIVDEKISLITSDECIESNVISIEAQKFLEENTSTEIVNNALITNEDDGDEEDLFDLI
;
A
#
# COMPACT_ATOMS: atom_id res chain seq x y z
N MET A 1 -21.21 5.41 31.13
CA MET A 1 -20.28 4.49 30.43
C MET A 1 -19.12 4.22 31.38
N ALA A 2 -18.97 2.99 31.88
CA ALA A 2 -17.76 2.64 32.63
C ALA A 2 -16.59 2.67 31.64
N TYR A 3 -15.62 3.55 31.89
CA TYR A 3 -14.39 3.57 31.11
C TYR A 3 -13.66 2.25 31.37
N ASN A 4 -13.26 1.55 30.31
CA ASN A 4 -12.32 0.44 30.38
C ASN A 4 -10.92 1.02 30.14
N LYS A 5 -10.21 1.41 31.19
CA LYS A 5 -8.81 1.81 31.10
C LYS A 5 -7.93 0.87 31.91
N GLU A 6 -6.67 0.75 31.54
CA GLU A 6 -5.68 0.00 32.31
C GLU A 6 -4.74 0.97 33.05
N ALA A 7 -4.22 0.51 34.19
CA ALA A 7 -3.12 1.18 34.88
C ALA A 7 -1.83 0.41 34.59
N LEU A 8 -0.89 1.05 33.90
CA LEU A 8 0.31 0.41 33.36
C LEU A 8 1.58 1.01 33.96
N ALA A 9 2.37 0.21 34.67
CA ALA A 9 3.69 0.61 35.13
C ALA A 9 4.75 0.11 34.14
N LEU A 10 5.45 1.03 33.48
CA LEU A 10 6.58 0.76 32.61
C LEU A 10 7.85 0.73 33.48
N VAL A 11 8.34 -0.46 33.80
CA VAL A 11 9.51 -0.66 34.68
C VAL A 11 10.70 -1.04 33.81
N ILE A 12 11.73 -0.20 33.75
CA ILE A 12 12.90 -0.43 32.89
C ILE A 12 14.20 -0.48 33.70
N ASP A 13 14.98 -1.51 33.43
CA ASP A 13 16.34 -1.68 33.91
C ASP A 13 17.27 -0.76 33.12
N ILE A 14 17.81 0.25 33.79
CA ILE A 14 18.78 1.18 33.21
C ILE A 14 20.20 0.91 33.70
N GLY A 15 20.45 -0.21 34.37
CA GLY A 15 21.74 -0.55 34.91
C GLY A 15 22.81 -0.79 33.84
N ILE A 16 24.07 -0.83 34.29
CA ILE A 16 25.25 -1.02 33.42
C ILE A 16 25.12 -2.28 32.56
N GLY A 17 24.56 -3.37 33.08
CA GLY A 17 24.39 -4.63 32.36
C GLY A 17 23.50 -4.51 31.12
N MET A 18 22.50 -3.63 31.14
CA MET A 18 21.62 -3.35 30.00
C MET A 18 22.26 -2.45 28.94
N SER A 19 23.35 -1.76 29.30
CA SER A 19 23.99 -0.75 28.45
C SER A 19 25.16 -1.30 27.64
N GLN A 20 25.56 -2.55 27.88
CA GLN A 20 26.67 -3.20 27.17
C GLN A 20 26.20 -3.77 25.82
N ALA A 21 26.95 -3.44 24.76
CA ALA A 21 26.72 -3.97 23.41
C ALA A 21 28.05 -4.30 22.71
N ALA A 22 28.00 -5.19 21.72
CA ALA A 22 29.12 -5.42 20.83
C ALA A 22 29.27 -4.23 19.85
N PRO A 23 30.48 -3.94 19.34
CA PRO A 23 30.66 -2.87 18.36
C PRO A 23 29.74 -3.03 17.13
N GLY A 24 29.00 -1.98 16.78
CA GLY A 24 28.03 -1.99 15.69
C GLY A 24 26.67 -2.60 16.04
N PHE A 25 26.43 -2.90 17.32
CA PHE A 25 25.15 -3.38 17.85
C PHE A 25 24.59 -2.41 18.90
N ASP A 26 23.28 -2.22 18.90
CA ASP A 26 22.49 -1.55 19.92
C ASP A 26 22.49 -2.35 21.22
N SER A 27 22.49 -1.63 22.35
CA SER A 27 22.40 -2.24 23.67
C SER A 27 20.97 -2.69 23.99
N PRO A 28 20.80 -3.69 24.87
CA PRO A 28 19.49 -4.03 25.43
C PRO A 28 18.68 -2.82 25.92
N LEU A 29 19.34 -1.83 26.52
CA LEU A 29 18.72 -0.58 26.99
C LEU A 29 18.18 0.26 25.83
N GLN A 30 18.97 0.42 24.76
CA GLN A 30 18.53 1.17 23.58
C GLN A 30 17.28 0.53 22.97
N ILE A 31 17.30 -0.80 22.84
CA ILE A 31 16.19 -1.58 22.28
C ILE A 31 14.93 -1.46 23.15
N ALA A 32 15.09 -1.60 24.47
CA ALA A 32 14.00 -1.43 25.42
C ALA A 32 13.40 -0.01 25.35
N SER A 33 14.26 1.02 25.23
CA SER A 33 13.80 2.41 25.06
C SER A 33 13.02 2.60 23.76
N ASP A 34 13.49 2.02 22.65
CA ASP A 34 12.79 2.11 21.35
C ASP A 34 11.40 1.42 21.41
N ILE A 35 11.32 0.24 22.06
CA ILE A 35 10.03 -0.44 22.29
C ILE A 35 9.10 0.41 23.17
N LEU A 36 9.61 1.00 24.25
CA LEU A 36 8.84 1.89 25.13
C LEU A 36 8.31 3.11 24.36
N GLN A 37 9.14 3.72 23.52
CA GLN A 37 8.72 4.82 22.64
C GLN A 37 7.60 4.37 21.72
N MET A 38 7.68 3.17 21.12
CA MET A 38 6.61 2.63 20.27
C MET A 38 5.31 2.42 21.03
N ILE A 39 5.37 1.88 22.26
CA ILE A 39 4.20 1.71 23.15
C ILE A 39 3.54 3.07 23.42
N VAL A 40 4.32 4.05 23.87
CA VAL A 40 3.79 5.37 24.25
C VAL A 40 3.23 6.12 23.05
N GLN A 41 3.95 6.15 21.92
CA GLN A 41 3.45 6.75 20.67
C GLN A 41 2.09 6.16 20.28
N ARG A 42 1.96 4.83 20.33
CA ARG A 42 0.71 4.13 19.99
C ARG A 42 -0.42 4.52 20.94
N LYS A 43 -0.17 4.54 22.26
CA LYS A 43 -1.17 4.97 23.26
C LYS A 43 -1.58 6.43 23.06
N MET A 44 -0.65 7.34 22.73
CA MET A 44 -0.92 8.75 22.46
C MET A 44 -1.77 8.96 21.20
N PHE A 45 -1.34 8.45 20.05
CA PHE A 45 -1.97 8.73 18.76
C PHE A 45 -3.25 7.92 18.50
N GLN A 46 -3.52 6.89 19.31
CA GLN A 46 -4.80 6.19 19.34
C GLN A 46 -5.76 6.74 20.41
N GLU A 47 -5.37 7.82 21.11
CA GLU A 47 -6.17 8.45 22.17
C GLU A 47 -6.59 7.42 23.24
N SER A 48 -5.66 6.55 23.65
CA SER A 48 -5.94 5.58 24.70
C SER A 48 -6.25 6.30 26.02
N LYS A 49 -7.16 5.69 26.79
CA LYS A 49 -7.55 6.17 28.13
C LYS A 49 -6.74 5.52 29.25
N ASP A 50 -5.82 4.63 28.91
CA ASP A 50 -4.92 4.01 29.87
C ASP A 50 -4.05 5.07 30.55
N GLU A 51 -3.75 4.85 31.82
CA GLU A 51 -2.80 5.66 32.54
C GLU A 51 -1.49 4.89 32.66
N LEU A 52 -0.38 5.57 32.41
CA LEU A 52 0.96 5.00 32.41
C LEU A 52 1.83 5.68 33.47
N ALA A 53 2.68 4.90 34.12
CA ALA A 53 3.76 5.36 34.97
C ALA A 53 5.10 4.86 34.40
N LEU A 54 6.18 5.61 34.62
CA LEU A 54 7.54 5.21 34.25
C LEU A 54 8.39 5.06 35.51
N ILE A 55 8.96 3.88 35.69
CA ILE A 55 9.84 3.54 36.81
C ILE A 55 11.17 3.09 36.22
N LEU A 56 12.24 3.77 36.60
CA LEU A 56 13.61 3.45 36.24
C LEU A 56 14.26 2.77 37.45
N TYR A 57 14.82 1.58 37.28
CA TYR A 57 15.63 0.94 38.32
C TYR A 57 17.06 0.72 37.83
N GLY A 58 18.01 0.93 38.74
CA GLY A 58 19.44 1.06 38.42
C GLY A 58 19.87 2.51 38.22
N SER A 59 19.04 3.49 38.65
CA SER A 59 19.33 4.92 38.51
C SER A 59 20.37 5.40 39.52
N ASP A 60 21.10 6.46 39.16
CA ASP A 60 22.01 7.15 40.08
C ASP A 60 21.25 7.87 41.21
N GLU A 61 19.99 8.23 40.96
CA GLU A 61 19.09 8.90 41.91
C GLU A 61 18.06 7.93 42.48
N THR A 62 17.60 8.17 43.70
CA THR A 62 16.49 7.45 44.33
C THR A 62 15.32 8.42 44.53
N ASN A 63 14.19 8.13 43.90
CA ASN A 63 12.98 8.92 44.04
C ASN A 63 11.76 7.99 43.97
N ASN A 64 11.38 7.44 45.11
CA ASN A 64 10.18 6.64 45.28
C ASN A 64 9.71 6.73 46.74
N ASP A 65 8.41 6.54 46.97
CA ASP A 65 7.79 6.75 48.28
C ASP A 65 8.12 5.66 49.32
N LEU A 66 8.73 4.55 48.89
CA LEU A 66 9.14 3.44 49.76
C LEU A 66 10.61 3.54 50.20
N ALA A 67 11.40 4.42 49.58
CA ALA A 67 12.82 4.53 49.84
C ALA A 67 13.11 4.95 51.28
N ASP A 68 13.95 4.17 51.95
CA ASP A 68 14.55 4.50 53.24
C ASP A 68 16.09 4.41 53.13
N GLU A 69 16.85 4.64 54.19
CA GLU A 69 18.32 4.66 54.12
C GLU A 69 18.97 3.39 53.53
N ASN A 70 18.28 2.23 53.52
CA ASN A 70 18.85 0.95 53.10
C ASN A 70 18.03 0.18 52.07
N ASN A 71 16.74 0.47 51.91
CA ASN A 71 15.80 -0.28 51.06
C ASN A 71 15.29 0.58 49.90
N TYR A 72 14.94 -0.08 48.79
CA TYR A 72 14.36 0.55 47.59
C TYR A 72 15.21 1.71 47.03
N GLN A 73 16.54 1.60 47.17
CA GLN A 73 17.52 2.54 46.62
C GLN A 73 17.67 2.36 45.11
N ASN A 74 18.14 3.41 44.43
CA ASN A 74 18.43 3.41 42.99
C ASN A 74 17.22 3.08 42.12
N ILE A 75 16.02 3.43 42.61
CA ILE A 75 14.74 3.33 41.92
C ILE A 75 14.12 4.72 41.86
N ASN A 76 13.81 5.17 40.65
CA ASN A 76 13.23 6.49 40.37
C ASN A 76 11.88 6.34 39.64
N VAL A 77 10.80 6.84 40.24
CA VAL A 77 9.51 7.03 39.57
C VAL A 77 9.60 8.31 38.74
N ALA A 78 10.12 8.17 37.52
CA ALA A 78 10.37 9.30 36.60
C ALA A 78 9.08 9.94 36.07
N PHE A 79 7.98 9.19 36.01
CA PHE A 79 6.68 9.70 35.60
C PHE A 79 5.56 9.02 36.38
N SER A 80 4.73 9.81 37.05
CA SER A 80 3.59 9.31 37.84
C SER A 80 2.40 8.91 36.95
N LEU A 81 1.57 8.01 37.47
CA LEU A 81 0.43 7.43 36.74
C LEU A 81 -0.50 8.48 36.12
N SER A 82 -0.42 8.66 34.79
CA SER A 82 -1.27 9.59 34.06
C SER A 82 -1.39 9.21 32.56
N PRO A 83 -2.34 9.78 31.81
CA PRO A 83 -2.51 9.45 30.39
C PRO A 83 -1.26 9.72 29.56
N ALA A 84 -1.03 8.90 28.54
CA ALA A 84 0.12 9.04 27.63
C ALA A 84 0.18 10.45 27.03
N ASN A 85 1.32 11.12 27.18
CA ASN A 85 1.51 12.49 26.72
C ASN A 85 2.97 12.73 26.28
N TRP A 86 3.22 13.92 25.73
CA TRP A 86 4.56 14.30 25.25
C TRP A 86 5.60 14.34 26.37
N HIS A 87 5.21 14.66 27.62
CA HIS A 87 6.14 14.66 28.74
C HIS A 87 6.68 13.25 29.04
N LEU A 88 5.80 12.24 29.11
CA LEU A 88 6.23 10.83 29.22
C LEU A 88 7.14 10.42 28.07
N PHE A 89 6.80 10.83 26.84
CA PHE A 89 7.61 10.53 25.67
C PHE A 89 9.02 11.15 25.77
N GLU A 90 9.12 12.40 26.20
CA GLU A 90 10.40 13.08 26.45
C GLU A 90 11.20 12.44 27.58
N GLU A 91 10.56 12.01 28.67
CA GLU A 91 11.25 11.31 29.77
C GLU A 91 11.87 9.99 29.29
N ILE A 92 11.19 9.25 28.41
CA ILE A 92 11.75 8.03 27.81
C ILE A 92 12.96 8.36 26.94
N GLN A 93 12.93 9.46 26.17
CA GLN A 93 14.07 9.88 25.35
C GLN A 93 15.28 10.34 26.19
N LYS A 94 15.07 10.75 27.44
CA LYS A 94 16.14 11.14 28.37
C LYS A 94 16.77 9.97 29.10
N ILE A 95 16.23 8.75 28.98
CA ILE A 95 16.77 7.56 29.64
C ILE A 95 18.23 7.38 29.24
N LYS A 96 19.08 7.24 30.27
CA LYS A 96 20.52 6.99 30.14
C LYS A 96 20.92 5.84 31.05
N PRO A 97 22.04 5.15 30.75
CA PRO A 97 22.65 4.19 31.65
C PRO A 97 22.87 4.80 33.04
N GLY A 98 22.38 4.13 34.08
CA GLY A 98 22.68 4.43 35.47
C GLY A 98 23.73 3.47 36.04
N ASN A 99 24.38 3.89 37.13
CA ASN A 99 25.41 3.12 37.83
C ASN A 99 24.93 2.60 39.20
N GLY A 100 23.68 2.88 39.58
CA GLY A 100 23.12 2.48 40.86
C GLY A 100 22.90 0.98 40.95
N PRO A 101 23.32 0.29 42.04
CA PRO A 101 22.90 -1.07 42.29
C PRO A 101 21.43 -1.07 42.70
N ALA A 102 20.54 -1.67 41.90
CA ALA A 102 19.13 -1.76 42.22
C ALA A 102 18.64 -3.22 42.16
N ASP A 103 17.70 -3.55 43.02
CA ASP A 103 17.10 -4.88 43.09
C ASP A 103 15.84 -4.95 42.20
N LEU A 104 15.78 -5.97 41.34
CA LEU A 104 14.63 -6.25 40.49
C LEU A 104 13.32 -6.38 41.29
N VAL A 105 13.38 -7.09 42.41
CA VAL A 105 12.20 -7.37 43.25
C VAL A 105 11.71 -6.09 43.91
N ASP A 106 12.63 -5.25 44.39
CA ASP A 106 12.31 -3.93 44.94
C ASP A 106 11.65 -3.04 43.88
N ALA A 107 12.12 -3.05 42.63
CA ALA A 107 11.53 -2.28 41.54
C ALA A 107 10.07 -2.71 41.27
N ILE A 108 9.78 -4.01 41.31
CA ILE A 108 8.41 -4.54 41.17
C ILE A 108 7.53 -4.12 42.35
N VAL A 109 8.06 -4.14 43.58
CA VAL A 109 7.33 -3.68 44.77
C VAL A 109 7.01 -2.19 44.70
N VAL A 110 7.98 -1.36 44.31
CA VAL A 110 7.78 0.09 44.11
C VAL A 110 6.71 0.33 43.03
N ALA A 111 6.77 -0.39 41.91
CA ALA A 111 5.77 -0.28 40.85
C ALA A 111 4.37 -0.70 41.33
N ALA A 112 4.26 -1.81 42.07
CA ALA A 112 3.00 -2.30 42.61
C ALA A 112 2.40 -1.34 43.65
N ASP A 113 3.21 -0.78 44.55
CA ASP A 113 2.75 0.23 45.50
C ASP A 113 2.27 1.49 44.78
N HIS A 114 3.05 1.98 43.82
CA HIS A 114 2.69 3.16 43.04
C HIS A 114 1.36 2.95 42.31
N LEU A 115 1.19 1.83 41.62
CA LEU A 115 -0.09 1.48 40.98
C LEU A 115 -1.23 1.40 41.98
N ARG A 116 -1.04 0.76 43.14
CA ARG A 116 -2.08 0.64 44.17
C ARG A 116 -2.55 2.02 44.64
N ARG A 117 -1.61 2.87 45.01
CA ARG A 117 -1.87 4.19 45.62
C ARG A 117 -2.45 5.19 44.60
N GLU A 118 -1.94 5.19 43.38
CA GLU A 118 -2.44 6.05 42.30
C GLU A 118 -3.77 5.58 41.70
N THR A 119 -4.16 4.32 41.90
CA THR A 119 -5.48 3.81 41.48
C THR A 119 -6.51 3.85 42.59
N GLU A 120 -6.11 4.06 43.84
CA GLU A 120 -7.01 4.18 44.98
C GLU A 120 -7.95 5.37 44.81
N GLY A 121 -9.26 5.16 45.03
CA GLY A 121 -10.29 6.18 44.82
C GLY A 121 -10.63 6.52 43.36
N LYS A 122 -9.80 6.11 42.38
CA LYS A 122 -10.10 6.23 40.95
C LYS A 122 -10.96 5.05 40.48
N ARG A 123 -11.92 5.30 39.57
CA ARG A 123 -12.81 4.27 38.98
C ARG A 123 -12.47 4.04 37.50
N GLY A 124 -12.84 2.87 36.99
CA GLY A 124 -12.71 2.52 35.56
C GLY A 124 -11.42 1.78 35.18
N PHE A 125 -10.61 1.37 36.16
CA PHE A 125 -9.50 0.46 35.90
C PHE A 125 -10.03 -0.97 35.78
N VAL A 126 -9.80 -1.61 34.63
CA VAL A 126 -10.17 -3.02 34.40
C VAL A 126 -9.04 -3.99 34.71
N ALA A 127 -7.80 -3.52 34.67
CA ALA A 127 -6.61 -4.28 35.01
C ALA A 127 -5.51 -3.34 35.51
N LYS A 128 -4.62 -3.87 36.35
CA LYS A 128 -3.36 -3.25 36.76
C LYS A 128 -2.23 -4.13 36.23
N ARG A 129 -1.27 -3.54 35.52
CA ARG A 129 -0.23 -4.28 34.83
C ARG A 129 1.14 -3.64 35.00
N ILE A 130 2.16 -4.47 35.18
CA ILE A 130 3.57 -4.08 35.18
C ILE A 130 4.21 -4.66 33.91
N LEU A 131 4.81 -3.80 33.10
CA LEU A 131 5.66 -4.19 31.96
C LEU A 131 7.12 -4.00 32.36
N LEU A 132 7.80 -5.11 32.62
CA LEU A 132 9.19 -5.14 33.06
C LEU A 132 10.14 -5.31 31.87
N PHE A 133 11.09 -4.40 31.69
CA PHE A 133 12.14 -4.46 30.68
C PHE A 133 13.49 -4.74 31.35
N THR A 134 14.08 -5.93 31.12
CA THR A 134 15.35 -6.33 31.76
C THR A 134 16.08 -7.43 30.99
N ASN A 135 17.38 -7.55 31.19
CA ASN A 135 18.20 -8.68 30.76
C ASN A 135 18.40 -9.73 31.86
N ALA A 136 17.72 -9.57 33.01
CA ALA A 136 17.79 -10.42 34.19
C ALA A 136 19.21 -10.55 34.80
N ALA A 137 20.15 -9.68 34.44
CA ALA A 137 21.55 -9.78 34.89
C ALA A 137 21.78 -9.12 36.26
N THR A 138 20.83 -8.35 36.74
CA THR A 138 20.96 -7.57 37.97
C THR A 138 20.75 -8.47 39.21
N PRO A 139 21.59 -8.33 40.26
CA PRO A 139 21.39 -9.00 41.54
C PRO A 139 20.03 -8.68 42.16
N PHE A 140 19.45 -9.64 42.88
CA PHE A 140 18.18 -9.45 43.59
C PHE A 140 18.19 -10.23 44.91
N ASN A 141 17.26 -9.86 45.78
CA ASN A 141 17.02 -10.47 47.07
C ASN A 141 15.75 -11.35 47.01
N ASP A 142 15.87 -12.64 47.32
CA ASP A 142 14.79 -13.62 47.25
C ASP A 142 14.05 -13.84 48.58
N HIS A 143 14.53 -13.26 49.69
CA HIS A 143 14.06 -13.58 51.04
C HIS A 143 12.56 -13.31 51.25
N SER A 144 11.99 -12.35 50.50
CA SER A 144 10.59 -11.92 50.60
C SER A 144 9.73 -12.27 49.39
N LEU A 145 10.26 -13.03 48.41
CA LEU A 145 9.61 -13.24 47.11
C LEU A 145 8.20 -13.82 47.26
N LYS A 146 7.99 -14.82 48.11
CA LYS A 146 6.66 -15.44 48.32
C LYS A 146 5.61 -14.44 48.81
N ILE A 147 5.98 -13.55 49.72
CA ILE A 147 5.07 -12.55 50.29
C ILE A 147 4.68 -11.54 49.20
N ILE A 148 5.65 -11.15 48.37
CA ILE A 148 5.46 -10.21 47.25
C ILE A 148 4.54 -10.85 46.19
N LEU A 149 4.80 -12.10 45.82
CA LEU A 149 3.96 -12.88 44.92
C LEU A 149 2.50 -12.98 45.39
N ASP A 150 2.28 -13.32 46.67
CA ASP A 150 0.94 -13.37 47.25
C ASP A 150 0.27 -11.99 47.31
N SER A 151 1.05 -10.92 47.44
CA SER A 151 0.55 -9.54 47.43
C SER A 151 0.14 -9.11 46.01
N LEU A 152 0.95 -9.39 44.99
CA LEU A 152 0.65 -9.09 43.59
C LEU A 152 -0.65 -9.78 43.16
N ARG A 153 -0.79 -11.08 43.48
CA ARG A 153 -2.01 -11.84 43.20
C ARG A 153 -3.23 -11.26 43.93
N ARG A 154 -3.10 -10.91 45.22
CA ARG A 154 -4.20 -10.31 46.00
C ARG A 154 -4.63 -8.93 45.49
N GLN A 155 -3.76 -8.23 44.77
CA GLN A 155 -4.04 -6.91 44.20
C GLN A 155 -4.46 -6.97 42.73
N ASP A 156 -4.62 -8.17 42.16
CA ASP A 156 -4.92 -8.41 40.74
C ASP A 156 -3.95 -7.66 39.81
N ILE A 157 -2.65 -7.66 40.16
CA ILE A 157 -1.58 -7.05 39.36
C ILE A 157 -0.94 -8.13 38.49
N ILE A 158 -1.00 -7.93 37.18
CA ILE A 158 -0.39 -8.79 36.17
C ILE A 158 1.02 -8.28 35.86
N VAL A 159 2.02 -9.17 35.79
CA VAL A 159 3.39 -8.80 35.46
C VAL A 159 3.81 -9.50 34.16
N ASP A 160 4.10 -8.73 33.12
CA ASP A 160 4.75 -9.24 31.92
C ASP A 160 6.21 -8.81 31.91
N ALA A 161 7.09 -9.66 31.39
CA ALA A 161 8.51 -9.35 31.28
C ALA A 161 8.99 -9.42 29.83
N ILE A 162 9.86 -8.48 29.50
CA ILE A 162 10.40 -8.24 28.17
C ILE A 162 11.92 -8.20 28.27
N GLY A 163 12.59 -9.09 27.55
CA GLY A 163 14.04 -9.23 27.63
C GLY A 163 14.67 -9.72 26.33
N PRO A 164 16.01 -9.75 26.24
CA PRO A 164 16.70 -10.16 25.02
C PRO A 164 16.50 -11.64 24.66
N THR A 165 16.52 -12.52 25.67
CA THR A 165 16.27 -13.96 25.56
C THR A 165 15.94 -14.51 26.94
N TRP A 166 15.09 -15.54 26.99
CA TRP A 166 14.72 -16.24 28.24
C TRP A 166 15.38 -17.62 28.37
N GLY A 167 16.42 -17.91 27.57
CA GLY A 167 17.21 -19.14 27.69
C GLY A 167 16.59 -20.38 27.04
N GLN A 168 15.57 -20.23 26.20
CA GLN A 168 15.19 -21.27 25.25
C GLN A 168 16.28 -21.32 24.17
N GLN A 169 17.14 -22.34 24.22
CA GLN A 169 18.00 -22.67 23.08
C GLN A 169 17.12 -23.28 22.02
N ASP A 170 17.05 -22.66 20.84
CA ASP A 170 16.66 -23.35 19.62
C ASP A 170 17.65 -24.52 19.44
N GLU A 171 17.19 -25.78 19.53
CA GLU A 171 18.03 -26.98 19.39
C GLU A 171 18.57 -27.20 17.95
N GLU A 172 18.60 -26.17 17.08
CA GLU A 172 18.99 -26.34 15.67
C GLU A 172 20.50 -26.35 15.40
N ASP A 173 21.38 -26.04 16.38
CA ASP A 173 22.81 -25.84 16.13
C ASP A 173 23.72 -27.07 16.43
N HIS A 174 23.16 -28.28 16.59
CA HIS A 174 23.95 -29.51 16.75
C HIS A 174 23.93 -30.39 15.50
N ASN A 175 24.58 -29.96 14.42
CA ASN A 175 25.04 -30.86 13.34
C ASN A 175 26.25 -30.30 12.57
N GLU A 176 27.28 -29.85 13.29
CA GLU A 176 28.63 -29.75 12.71
C GLU A 176 29.61 -30.53 13.59
N GLU A 177 29.64 -31.85 13.44
CA GLU A 177 30.86 -32.66 13.67
C GLU A 177 30.61 -34.12 13.24
N ASN A 178 31.06 -34.48 12.04
CA ASN A 178 31.83 -35.70 11.77
C ASN A 178 31.97 -35.96 10.27
N HIS A 179 33.06 -35.48 9.67
CA HIS A 179 33.76 -36.28 8.68
C HIS A 179 35.26 -36.03 8.79
N ARG A 180 35.93 -36.95 9.49
CA ARG A 180 37.39 -37.14 9.43
C ARG A 180 37.74 -37.80 8.10
N SER A 181 38.74 -37.26 7.41
CA SER A 181 39.58 -38.05 6.51
C SER A 181 41.02 -37.53 6.53
N ASP A 182 41.94 -38.43 6.83
CA ASP A 182 43.39 -38.31 6.92
C ASP A 182 44.07 -37.85 5.61
N SER A 183 45.11 -37.00 5.71
CA SER A 183 46.50 -37.28 5.27
C SER A 183 47.36 -36.00 5.11
N PRO A 184 48.71 -36.10 5.15
CA PRO A 184 49.57 -35.08 5.76
C PRO A 184 50.52 -34.37 4.77
N THR A 185 50.95 -33.13 5.06
CA THR A 185 52.36 -32.70 4.93
C THR A 185 52.63 -31.32 5.52
N GLU A 186 53.75 -31.21 6.22
CA GLU A 186 54.33 -30.00 6.79
C GLU A 186 54.82 -29.02 5.71
N THR A 187 54.78 -27.72 6.00
CA THR A 187 55.92 -26.80 5.80
C THR A 187 55.67 -25.44 6.48
N ASN A 188 56.76 -24.88 7.01
CA ASN A 188 56.84 -23.74 7.91
C ASN A 188 56.84 -22.35 7.21
N LYS A 189 56.34 -21.33 7.94
CA LYS A 189 56.62 -19.85 7.91
C LYS A 189 55.86 -18.95 6.90
N PRO A 190 55.81 -17.62 7.14
CA PRO A 190 55.28 -16.90 8.31
C PRO A 190 54.29 -15.79 7.86
N ASP A 191 53.80 -15.01 8.82
CA ASP A 191 52.87 -13.87 8.69
C ASP A 191 53.09 -12.98 7.45
N ASP A 192 52.00 -12.71 6.71
CA ASP A 192 51.88 -11.49 5.92
C ASP A 192 50.43 -10.96 6.01
N ASP A 193 50.33 -9.76 6.56
CA ASP A 193 49.13 -8.96 6.70
C ASP A 193 48.58 -8.55 5.33
N ASN A 194 47.27 -8.30 5.30
CA ASN A 194 46.47 -7.69 4.23
C ASN A 194 45.79 -8.65 3.26
N ASN A 195 44.61 -9.11 3.68
CA ASN A 195 43.51 -9.23 2.73
C ASN A 195 42.21 -8.72 3.38
N GLU A 196 41.99 -7.41 3.26
CA GLU A 196 40.68 -6.78 3.37
C GLU A 196 39.76 -7.36 2.29
N ASN A 197 39.12 -8.49 2.56
CA ASN A 197 37.87 -8.91 1.91
C ASN A 197 37.31 -10.13 2.62
N SER A 198 36.64 -9.90 3.75
CA SER A 198 35.65 -10.83 4.29
C SER A 198 34.49 -10.01 4.83
N ALA A 199 33.53 -9.76 3.95
CA ALA A 199 32.17 -9.36 4.32
C ALA A 199 31.51 -10.52 5.07
N SER A 200 31.90 -10.71 6.33
CA SER A 200 31.35 -11.74 7.20
C SER A 200 29.91 -11.37 7.60
N ASN A 201 28.97 -12.18 7.10
CA ASN A 201 27.70 -12.55 7.71
C ASN A 201 27.11 -11.57 8.74
N ARG A 202 26.42 -10.54 8.24
CA ARG A 202 25.62 -9.61 9.04
C ARG A 202 24.29 -10.27 9.42
N HIS A 203 24.25 -10.96 10.55
CA HIS A 203 22.97 -11.29 11.19
C HIS A 203 22.45 -10.05 11.89
N THR A 204 21.51 -9.37 11.23
CA THR A 204 20.76 -8.25 11.81
C THR A 204 19.52 -8.82 12.46
N THR A 205 19.42 -8.70 13.77
CA THR A 205 18.12 -8.77 14.39
C THR A 205 17.34 -7.54 14.00
N ASN A 206 16.09 -7.72 13.61
CA ASN A 206 15.03 -6.79 13.88
C ASN A 206 15.27 -5.26 13.69
N GLY A 207 16.09 -4.75 12.76
CA GLY A 207 16.33 -3.29 12.59
C GLY A 207 16.86 -2.54 13.80
N LEU A 208 17.15 -3.32 14.82
CA LEU A 208 17.68 -3.06 16.13
C LEU A 208 18.91 -3.91 16.08
N HIS A 209 20.07 -3.31 15.87
CA HIS A 209 21.29 -4.08 15.67
C HIS A 209 21.60 -4.84 16.97
N TYR A 210 21.00 -6.00 17.24
CA TYR A 210 21.23 -6.77 18.45
C TYR A 210 21.90 -8.08 18.10
N LYS A 211 22.99 -8.40 18.79
CA LYS A 211 23.61 -9.70 18.67
C LYS A 211 23.12 -10.55 19.82
N SER A 212 22.29 -11.55 19.54
CA SER A 212 21.96 -12.57 20.53
C SER A 212 23.27 -13.11 21.13
N PRO A 213 23.39 -13.16 22.46
CA PRO A 213 24.62 -13.58 23.09
C PRO A 213 24.92 -15.03 22.72
N LYS A 214 25.94 -15.27 21.88
CA LYS A 214 26.51 -16.61 21.66
C LYS A 214 27.21 -17.18 22.90
N LYS A 215 27.39 -16.35 23.93
CA LYS A 215 27.95 -16.75 25.22
C LYS A 215 26.83 -17.34 26.10
N PRO A 216 27.09 -18.43 26.83
CA PRO A 216 26.11 -19.00 27.74
C PRO A 216 25.68 -17.95 28.78
N LEU A 217 24.39 -17.96 29.14
CA LEU A 217 23.82 -17.10 30.17
C LEU A 217 24.62 -17.25 31.48
N THR A 218 24.92 -16.13 32.13
CA THR A 218 25.61 -16.15 33.43
C THR A 218 24.74 -16.82 34.51
N GLN A 219 25.35 -17.35 35.58
CA GLN A 219 24.59 -17.94 36.69
C GLN A 219 23.59 -16.96 37.30
N GLN A 220 23.95 -15.67 37.38
CA GLN A 220 23.05 -14.61 37.83
C GLN A 220 21.84 -14.48 36.91
N GLN A 221 22.06 -14.43 35.60
CA GLN A 221 20.97 -14.36 34.61
C GLN A 221 20.06 -15.58 34.66
N GLN A 222 20.62 -16.79 34.77
CA GLN A 222 19.81 -18.01 34.89
C GLN A 222 18.92 -17.97 36.14
N THR A 223 19.44 -17.47 37.26
CA THR A 223 18.66 -17.35 38.51
C THR A 223 17.61 -16.24 38.40
N GLY A 224 17.95 -15.09 37.80
CA GLY A 224 17.00 -13.99 37.54
C GLY A 224 15.86 -14.40 36.61
N ILE A 225 16.16 -15.13 35.53
CA ILE A 225 15.16 -15.66 34.61
C ILE A 225 14.19 -16.61 35.34
N ARG A 226 14.68 -17.47 36.24
CA ARG A 226 13.80 -18.36 37.03
C ARG A 226 12.84 -17.58 37.91
N ILE A 227 13.31 -16.53 38.58
CA ILE A 227 12.44 -15.70 39.43
C ILE A 227 11.44 -14.91 38.61
N ILE A 228 11.86 -14.35 37.48
CA ILE A 228 10.94 -13.67 36.56
C ILE A 228 9.87 -14.65 36.08
N ASN A 229 10.23 -15.88 35.70
CA ASN A 229 9.28 -16.93 35.35
C ASN A 229 8.28 -17.21 36.49
N ASP A 230 8.77 -17.35 37.73
CA ASP A 230 7.91 -17.58 38.89
C ASP A 230 6.93 -16.43 39.11
N ILE A 231 7.38 -15.17 38.97
CA ILE A 231 6.55 -13.97 39.08
C ILE A 231 5.47 -13.94 37.99
N VAL A 232 5.89 -14.12 36.74
CA VAL A 232 5.02 -14.05 35.57
C VAL A 232 3.96 -15.15 35.63
N ASN A 233 4.35 -16.40 35.91
CA ASN A 233 3.41 -17.52 36.05
C ASN A 233 2.44 -17.34 37.22
N THR A 234 2.90 -16.79 38.34
CA THR A 234 2.06 -16.60 39.54
C THR A 234 0.98 -15.53 39.32
N THR A 235 1.29 -14.54 38.50
CA THR A 235 0.44 -13.37 38.18
C THR A 235 -0.33 -13.51 36.87
N GLU A 236 -0.28 -14.69 36.23
CA GLU A 236 -0.92 -14.95 34.93
C GLU A 236 -0.46 -13.98 33.82
N GLY A 237 0.78 -13.50 33.91
CA GLY A 237 1.41 -12.68 32.88
C GLY A 237 2.06 -13.50 31.77
N THR A 238 2.79 -12.83 30.88
CA THR A 238 3.48 -13.48 29.76
C THR A 238 4.93 -13.00 29.61
N LEU A 239 5.81 -13.91 29.16
CA LEU A 239 7.19 -13.59 28.80
C LEU A 239 7.30 -13.28 27.32
N PHE A 240 8.03 -12.21 27.01
CA PHE A 240 8.29 -11.80 25.63
C PHE A 240 9.78 -11.55 25.44
N THR A 241 10.32 -12.01 24.32
CA THR A 241 11.62 -11.51 23.86
C THR A 241 11.48 -10.09 23.32
N PHE A 242 12.58 -9.34 23.15
CA PHE A 242 12.55 -8.04 22.45
C PHE A 242 11.99 -8.17 21.03
N ARG A 243 12.14 -9.35 20.41
CA ARG A 243 11.54 -9.69 19.11
C ARG A 243 10.03 -9.78 19.18
N GLU A 244 9.50 -10.40 20.23
CA GLU A 244 8.06 -10.55 20.46
C GLU A 244 7.44 -9.37 21.20
N ALA A 245 8.24 -8.41 21.66
CA ALA A 245 7.76 -7.22 22.37
C ALA A 245 6.77 -6.41 21.53
N LEU A 246 6.84 -6.53 20.20
CA LEU A 246 5.87 -5.94 19.29
C LEU A 246 4.54 -6.71 19.25
N THR A 247 4.55 -8.01 19.54
CA THR A 247 3.33 -8.80 19.75
C THR A 247 2.56 -8.28 20.97
N ILE A 248 3.25 -7.78 22.00
CA ILE A 248 2.63 -7.08 23.15
C ILE A 248 1.83 -5.87 22.68
N LEU A 249 2.35 -5.11 21.71
CA LEU A 249 1.62 -3.98 21.13
C LEU A 249 0.32 -4.40 20.47
N THR A 250 0.16 -5.67 20.08
CA THR A 250 -1.07 -6.22 19.48
C THR A 250 -1.97 -6.86 20.55
N VAL A 251 -1.40 -7.65 21.45
CA VAL A 251 -2.12 -8.46 22.47
C VAL A 251 -2.64 -7.60 23.62
N HIS A 252 -1.86 -6.62 24.09
CA HIS A 252 -2.18 -5.81 25.28
C HIS A 252 -2.75 -4.43 24.94
N GLN A 253 -3.43 -4.31 23.80
CA GLN A 253 -4.25 -3.13 23.54
C GLN A 253 -5.61 -3.30 24.19
N SER A 254 -5.79 -2.61 25.31
CA SER A 254 -7.14 -2.22 25.75
C SER A 254 -7.84 -1.53 24.58
N LYS A 255 -8.87 -2.19 24.03
CA LYS A 255 -9.69 -1.59 22.98
C LYS A 255 -10.38 -0.37 23.60
N VAL A 256 -10.18 0.80 23.02
CA VAL A 256 -10.75 2.10 23.47
C VAL A 256 -12.28 2.03 23.64
N VAL A 257 -12.93 1.13 22.90
CA VAL A 257 -14.36 0.85 22.98
C VAL A 257 -14.56 -0.67 23.02
N LYS A 258 -15.31 -1.17 24.02
CA LYS A 258 -15.79 -2.56 24.01
C LYS A 258 -16.52 -2.82 22.68
N PRO A 259 -16.29 -3.95 21.99
CA PRO A 259 -17.04 -4.27 20.79
C PRO A 259 -18.54 -4.15 21.05
N THR A 260 -19.21 -3.25 20.33
CA THR A 260 -20.66 -3.06 20.47
C THR A 260 -21.37 -4.20 19.76
N ALA A 261 -22.08 -5.02 20.53
CA ALA A 261 -22.92 -6.08 19.98
C ALA A 261 -24.04 -5.47 19.13
N THR A 262 -24.25 -6.00 17.94
CA THR A 262 -25.50 -5.75 17.21
C THR A 262 -26.43 -6.93 17.42
N LYS A 263 -27.59 -6.68 18.03
CA LYS A 263 -28.60 -7.72 18.31
C LYS A 263 -29.49 -7.97 17.10
N TYR A 264 -29.79 -9.24 16.83
CA TYR A 264 -30.73 -9.68 15.81
C TYR A 264 -31.59 -10.83 16.34
N ILE A 265 -32.73 -11.06 15.69
CA ILE A 265 -33.45 -12.32 15.81
C ILE A 265 -33.11 -13.11 14.55
N MET A 266 -32.34 -14.19 14.72
CA MET A 266 -32.04 -15.13 13.65
C MET A 266 -33.28 -15.97 13.37
N GLN A 267 -33.74 -15.97 12.12
CA GLN A 267 -34.90 -16.75 11.70
C GLN A 267 -34.48 -17.95 10.84
N LEU A 268 -34.95 -19.14 11.21
CA LEU A 268 -34.83 -20.38 10.44
C LEU A 268 -36.22 -21.02 10.32
N ALA A 269 -36.89 -20.81 9.18
CA ALA A 269 -38.31 -21.14 9.02
C ALA A 269 -39.16 -20.54 10.17
N ASP A 270 -39.77 -21.39 11.01
CA ASP A 270 -40.57 -20.98 12.17
C ASP A 270 -39.73 -20.77 13.44
N LEU A 271 -38.47 -21.24 13.47
CA LEU A 271 -37.57 -21.07 14.60
C LEU A 271 -37.01 -19.65 14.62
N LYS A 272 -37.01 -19.03 15.81
CA LYS A 272 -36.45 -17.72 16.08
C LYS A 272 -35.46 -17.82 17.22
N LEU A 273 -34.25 -17.33 17.02
CA LEU A 273 -33.17 -17.35 18.01
C LEU A 273 -32.61 -15.94 18.20
N HIS A 274 -32.52 -15.47 19.44
CA HIS A 274 -31.89 -14.21 19.78
C HIS A 274 -30.37 -14.34 19.69
N ILE A 275 -29.74 -13.50 18.88
CA ILE A 275 -28.31 -13.54 18.60
C ILE A 275 -27.66 -12.17 18.74
N CYS A 276 -26.38 -12.19 19.09
CA CYS A 276 -25.49 -11.04 19.10
C CYS A 276 -24.41 -11.22 18.04
N THR A 277 -24.17 -10.19 17.23
CA THR A 277 -23.05 -10.18 16.29
C THR A 277 -21.98 -9.19 16.74
N TYR A 278 -20.73 -9.62 16.72
CA TYR A 278 -19.53 -8.83 17.01
C TYR A 278 -18.64 -8.77 15.79
N ILE A 279 -17.90 -7.67 15.64
CA ILE A 279 -16.89 -7.56 14.58
C ILE A 279 -15.64 -8.32 15.04
N GLN A 280 -15.32 -9.41 14.35
CA GLN A 280 -14.13 -10.22 14.61
C GLN A 280 -12.92 -9.70 13.86
N VAL A 281 -13.08 -9.45 12.56
CA VAL A 281 -12.02 -8.93 11.68
C VAL A 281 -12.53 -7.66 11.01
N LYS A 282 -11.70 -6.61 11.04
CA LYS A 282 -11.91 -5.36 10.31
C LYS A 282 -10.60 -4.61 10.13
N ASP A 283 -10.46 -3.95 8.98
CA ASP A 283 -9.34 -3.03 8.76
C ASP A 283 -9.23 -1.96 9.85
N ASN A 284 -8.10 -1.94 10.56
CA ASN A 284 -7.81 -0.89 11.53
C ASN A 284 -7.38 0.40 10.82
N LYS A 285 -8.26 1.40 10.84
CA LYS A 285 -8.02 2.75 10.27
C LYS A 285 -8.11 3.81 11.40
N PRO A 286 -7.01 4.05 12.14
CA PRO A 286 -6.93 5.07 13.20
C PRO A 286 -7.51 6.44 12.82
N GLY A 287 -8.14 7.13 13.78
CA GLY A 287 -8.76 8.45 13.52
C GLY A 287 -7.78 9.51 13.01
N ILE A 288 -6.51 9.44 13.44
CA ILE A 288 -5.44 10.35 13.03
C ILE A 288 -5.15 10.34 11.52
N PHE A 289 -5.64 9.34 10.78
CA PHE A 289 -5.57 9.32 9.31
C PHE A 289 -6.36 10.45 8.63
N ARG A 290 -7.20 11.20 9.37
CA ARG A 290 -7.89 12.38 8.86
C ARG A 290 -7.02 13.64 8.99
N LEU A 291 -6.05 13.78 8.10
CA LEU A 291 -5.20 14.97 8.04
C LEU A 291 -6.03 16.22 7.71
N LYS A 292 -5.98 17.22 8.59
CA LYS A 292 -6.61 18.52 8.37
C LYS A 292 -5.74 19.34 7.41
N LYS A 293 -6.36 19.90 6.36
CA LYS A 293 -5.69 20.88 5.50
C LYS A 293 -5.53 22.19 6.27
N VAL A 294 -4.31 22.71 6.28
CA VAL A 294 -3.96 23.98 6.96
C VAL A 294 -3.18 24.87 6.01
N TYR A 295 -3.27 26.18 6.22
CA TYR A 295 -2.48 27.13 5.45
C TYR A 295 -1.06 27.15 5.98
N ALA A 296 -0.07 26.94 5.11
CA ALA A 296 1.32 26.70 5.55
C ALA A 296 1.94 27.88 6.30
N ARG A 297 1.60 29.14 5.93
CA ARG A 297 2.13 30.33 6.62
C ARG A 297 1.43 30.60 7.95
N ASP A 298 0.15 30.25 8.06
CA ASP A 298 -0.63 30.39 9.29
C ASP A 298 -1.62 29.23 9.44
N PRO A 299 -1.29 28.23 10.28
CA PRO A 299 -2.15 27.08 10.51
C PRO A 299 -3.50 27.40 11.18
N THR A 300 -3.65 28.58 11.77
CA THR A 300 -4.89 29.00 12.44
C THR A 300 -5.93 29.57 11.48
N THR A 301 -5.50 29.98 10.28
CA THR A 301 -6.39 30.48 9.23
C THR A 301 -7.37 29.39 8.79
N GLU A 302 -8.66 29.68 8.88
CA GLU A 302 -9.71 28.78 8.38
C GLU A 302 -9.69 28.71 6.85
N ILE A 303 -9.45 27.52 6.32
CA ILE A 303 -9.61 27.25 4.89
C ILE A 303 -11.08 26.99 4.58
N LYS A 304 -11.69 27.88 3.79
CA LYS A 304 -13.01 27.68 3.21
C LYS A 304 -12.85 27.14 1.78
N ILE A 305 -13.58 26.07 1.47
CA ILE A 305 -13.62 25.52 0.13
C ILE A 305 -14.84 26.13 -0.55
N ASP A 306 -14.61 27.07 -1.45
CA ASP A 306 -15.63 27.56 -2.37
C ASP A 306 -15.67 26.67 -3.62
N ARG A 307 -16.87 26.32 -4.09
CA ARG A 307 -17.07 25.41 -5.23
C ARG A 307 -18.05 26.03 -6.23
N GLY A 308 -17.50 26.73 -7.22
CA GLY A 308 -18.23 27.11 -8.43
C GLY A 308 -18.57 25.89 -9.28
N ARG A 309 -19.75 25.92 -9.92
CA ARG A 309 -20.20 24.87 -10.84
C ARG A 309 -20.52 25.53 -12.16
N TYR A 310 -20.04 24.93 -13.25
CA TYR A 310 -20.13 25.53 -14.58
C TYR A 310 -20.77 24.53 -15.55
N THR A 311 -21.47 25.05 -16.55
CA THR A 311 -21.88 24.26 -17.73
C THR A 311 -20.64 23.66 -18.41
N LYS A 312 -20.83 22.58 -19.17
CA LYS A 312 -19.77 21.99 -20.01
C LYS A 312 -19.89 22.41 -21.49
N ASP A 313 -20.57 23.52 -21.74
CA ASP A 313 -20.67 24.11 -23.08
C ASP A 313 -19.54 25.14 -23.29
N GLU A 314 -19.44 25.70 -24.51
CA GLU A 314 -18.39 26.67 -24.84
C GLU A 314 -18.46 27.97 -24.02
N GLN A 315 -19.56 28.19 -23.30
CA GLN A 315 -19.84 29.42 -22.56
C GLN A 315 -19.38 29.34 -21.09
N ASP A 316 -19.11 28.13 -20.56
CA ASP A 316 -18.68 27.88 -19.17
C ASP A 316 -19.47 28.75 -18.16
N GLN A 317 -20.79 28.78 -18.28
CA GLN A 317 -21.67 29.61 -17.46
C GLN A 317 -21.76 29.05 -16.03
N GLU A 318 -21.61 29.93 -15.03
CA GLU A 318 -21.78 29.57 -13.62
C GLU A 318 -23.24 29.26 -13.29
N ILE A 319 -23.47 28.14 -12.60
CA ILE A 319 -24.79 27.63 -12.22
C ILE A 319 -24.87 27.53 -10.70
N GLU A 320 -25.97 28.04 -10.15
CA GLU A 320 -26.28 27.94 -8.74
C GLU A 320 -26.63 26.50 -8.33
N LYS A 321 -26.43 26.17 -7.05
CA LYS A 321 -26.63 24.80 -6.56
C LYS A 321 -28.08 24.33 -6.69
N GLU A 322 -29.03 25.25 -6.54
CA GLU A 322 -30.46 25.02 -6.52
C GLU A 322 -31.01 24.66 -7.91
N GLU A 323 -30.31 25.05 -8.98
CA GLU A 323 -30.70 24.75 -10.36
C GLU A 323 -30.24 23.36 -10.82
N LEU A 324 -29.45 22.66 -9.99
CA LEU A 324 -28.90 21.36 -10.32
C LEU A 324 -29.81 20.22 -9.86
N THR A 325 -30.06 19.30 -10.79
CA THR A 325 -30.74 18.03 -10.53
C THR A 325 -29.78 16.87 -10.79
N ASP A 326 -29.87 15.81 -9.97
CA ASP A 326 -29.04 14.62 -10.14
C ASP A 326 -29.47 13.87 -11.43
N GLY A 327 -28.50 13.65 -12.32
CA GLY A 327 -28.71 12.94 -13.59
C GLY A 327 -28.10 11.55 -13.54
N PHE A 328 -28.92 10.52 -13.78
CA PHE A 328 -28.49 9.12 -13.82
C PHE A 328 -28.34 8.68 -15.26
N ARG A 329 -27.24 7.99 -15.57
CA ARG A 329 -26.99 7.47 -16.91
C ARG A 329 -27.68 6.12 -17.08
N TYR A 330 -28.60 6.03 -18.04
CA TYR A 330 -29.25 4.79 -18.46
C TYR A 330 -28.85 4.50 -19.92
N GLY A 331 -27.84 3.65 -20.09
CA GLY A 331 -27.20 3.43 -21.39
C GLY A 331 -26.50 4.69 -21.92
N THR A 332 -26.99 5.24 -23.03
CA THR A 332 -26.50 6.49 -23.62
C THR A 332 -27.29 7.72 -23.17
N THR A 333 -28.46 7.55 -22.57
CA THR A 333 -29.37 8.63 -22.18
C THR A 333 -29.11 9.08 -20.73
N PHE A 334 -29.21 10.39 -20.48
CA PHE A 334 -29.25 10.94 -19.13
C PHE A 334 -30.68 11.15 -18.69
N VAL A 335 -31.04 10.54 -17.55
CA VAL A 335 -32.36 10.66 -16.93
C VAL A 335 -32.23 11.52 -15.68
N PRO A 336 -32.79 12.74 -15.67
CA PRO A 336 -32.82 13.57 -14.46
C PRO A 336 -33.86 13.03 -13.48
N ILE A 337 -33.47 12.81 -12.23
CA ILE A 337 -34.38 12.35 -11.17
C ILE A 337 -34.20 13.27 -9.96
N ASN A 338 -35.31 13.86 -9.50
CA ASN A 338 -35.32 14.69 -8.31
C ASN A 338 -35.07 13.86 -7.05
N LYS A 339 -34.44 14.46 -6.04
CA LYS A 339 -34.09 13.77 -4.78
C LYS A 339 -35.30 13.17 -4.06
N GLU A 340 -36.42 13.89 -4.03
CA GLU A 340 -37.67 13.42 -3.41
C GLU A 340 -38.17 12.14 -4.08
N THR A 341 -38.26 12.13 -5.42
CA THR A 341 -38.64 10.95 -6.19
C THR A 341 -37.65 9.80 -6.00
N LEU A 342 -36.36 10.09 -5.95
CA LEU A 342 -35.33 9.09 -5.73
C LEU A 342 -35.43 8.46 -4.34
N ASP A 343 -35.74 9.25 -3.32
CA ASP A 343 -35.94 8.76 -1.95
C ASP A 343 -37.21 7.92 -1.82
N ASP A 344 -38.29 8.28 -2.52
CA ASP A 344 -39.54 7.49 -2.59
C ASP A 344 -39.36 6.18 -3.36
N MET A 345 -38.51 6.15 -4.39
CA MET A 345 -38.24 4.97 -5.21
C MET A 345 -37.20 4.02 -4.60
N LYS A 346 -36.46 4.43 -3.56
CA LYS A 346 -35.48 3.56 -2.91
C LYS A 346 -36.16 2.35 -2.29
N TYR A 347 -35.58 1.17 -2.54
CA TYR A 347 -36.02 -0.06 -1.91
C TYR A 347 -35.91 0.05 -0.38
N GLN A 348 -37.03 -0.14 0.31
CA GLN A 348 -37.10 -0.19 1.77
C GLN A 348 -36.94 -1.63 2.23
N SER A 349 -36.04 -1.85 3.17
CA SER A 349 -35.76 -3.15 3.76
C SER A 349 -36.28 -3.21 5.19
N GLU A 350 -36.28 -4.39 5.79
CA GLU A 350 -36.52 -4.57 7.22
C GLU A 350 -35.28 -5.20 7.86
N LYS A 351 -34.96 -4.79 9.10
CA LYS A 351 -33.86 -5.37 9.85
C LYS A 351 -34.10 -6.87 10.05
N CYS A 352 -33.23 -7.71 9.53
CA CYS A 352 -33.40 -9.16 9.59
C CYS A 352 -32.07 -9.91 9.57
N PHE A 353 -32.11 -11.16 10.02
CA PHE A 353 -31.01 -12.12 9.94
C PHE A 353 -31.62 -13.49 9.64
N SER A 354 -32.01 -13.72 8.39
CA SER A 354 -32.80 -14.90 8.00
C SER A 354 -31.94 -15.93 7.28
N ILE A 355 -31.94 -17.16 7.77
CA ILE A 355 -31.37 -18.30 7.04
C ILE A 355 -32.29 -18.62 5.85
N ILE A 356 -31.72 -18.62 4.65
CA ILE A 356 -32.41 -18.94 3.38
C ILE A 356 -32.32 -20.44 3.10
N GLY A 357 -31.18 -21.06 3.41
CA GLY A 357 -30.93 -22.47 3.17
C GLY A 357 -29.53 -22.87 3.60
N PHE A 358 -29.17 -24.13 3.36
CA PHE A 358 -27.87 -24.70 3.69
C PHE A 358 -27.15 -25.18 2.43
N SER A 359 -25.82 -25.18 2.46
CA SER A 359 -24.96 -25.68 1.39
C SER A 359 -23.76 -26.42 1.98
N ASP A 360 -23.09 -27.21 1.14
CA ASP A 360 -21.82 -27.84 1.50
C ASP A 360 -20.74 -26.76 1.70
N ALA A 361 -19.92 -26.88 2.75
CA ALA A 361 -18.87 -25.91 3.04
C ALA A 361 -17.85 -25.76 1.89
N ASN A 362 -17.61 -26.81 1.10
CA ASN A 362 -16.69 -26.80 -0.04
C ASN A 362 -17.19 -25.93 -1.20
N MET A 363 -18.49 -25.65 -1.26
CA MET A 363 -19.05 -24.73 -2.26
C MET A 363 -18.68 -23.27 -1.97
N MET A 364 -18.44 -22.93 -0.69
CA MET A 364 -18.01 -21.59 -0.27
C MET A 364 -16.50 -21.42 -0.43
N ARG A 365 -16.05 -21.27 -1.68
CA ARG A 365 -14.64 -21.00 -2.00
C ARG A 365 -14.23 -19.63 -1.48
N ARG A 366 -12.99 -19.51 -0.99
CA ARG A 366 -12.43 -18.24 -0.48
C ARG A 366 -12.48 -17.10 -1.51
N SER A 367 -12.44 -17.42 -2.80
CA SER A 367 -12.58 -16.44 -3.90
C SER A 367 -13.95 -15.77 -3.96
N LEU A 368 -14.98 -16.33 -3.32
CA LEU A 368 -16.33 -15.78 -3.25
C LEU A 368 -16.54 -14.88 -2.03
N TYR A 369 -15.54 -14.68 -1.19
CA TYR A 369 -15.72 -13.87 0.02
C TYR A 369 -15.69 -12.38 -0.35
N LEU A 370 -16.70 -11.64 0.10
CA LEU A 370 -16.77 -10.19 -0.06
C LEU A 370 -16.79 -9.46 1.29
N GLY A 371 -16.58 -8.15 1.23
CA GLY A 371 -16.63 -7.26 2.39
C GLY A 371 -15.27 -7.06 3.05
N ASP A 372 -15.21 -6.09 3.96
CA ASP A 372 -14.04 -5.71 4.75
C ASP A 372 -14.15 -6.16 6.22
N THR A 373 -15.21 -6.91 6.54
CA THR A 373 -15.60 -7.23 7.90
C THR A 373 -16.07 -8.68 8.01
N VAL A 374 -15.52 -9.42 8.98
CA VAL A 374 -16.04 -10.73 9.41
C VAL A 374 -16.76 -10.55 10.74
N TYR A 375 -17.97 -11.09 10.84
CA TYR A 375 -18.74 -11.02 12.07
C TYR A 375 -18.74 -12.36 12.77
N GLU A 376 -18.48 -12.34 14.07
CA GLU A 376 -18.74 -13.45 14.97
C GLU A 376 -20.18 -13.37 15.46
N VAL A 377 -20.90 -14.49 15.38
CA VAL A 377 -22.31 -14.62 15.76
C VAL A 377 -22.40 -15.59 16.92
N ILE A 378 -22.98 -15.13 18.02
CA ILE A 378 -23.22 -15.93 19.23
C ILE A 378 -24.69 -15.81 19.65
N ALA A 379 -25.17 -16.77 20.45
CA ALA A 379 -26.45 -16.66 21.12
C ALA A 379 -26.46 -15.48 22.11
N GLU A 380 -27.61 -14.83 22.26
CA GLU A 380 -27.76 -13.75 23.24
C GLU A 380 -27.73 -14.31 24.67
N PRO A 381 -26.85 -13.81 25.56
CA PRO A 381 -26.67 -14.39 26.91
C PRO A 381 -27.92 -14.40 27.79
N ASP A 382 -28.87 -13.50 27.51
CA ASP A 382 -30.11 -13.38 28.28
C ASP A 382 -31.10 -14.55 28.01
N TYR A 383 -30.86 -15.35 26.96
CA TYR A 383 -31.76 -16.44 26.50
C TYR A 383 -31.05 -17.81 26.51
N GLU A 384 -30.87 -18.39 27.70
CA GLU A 384 -30.10 -19.63 27.89
C GLU A 384 -30.68 -20.84 27.14
N GLU A 385 -32.01 -21.01 27.14
CA GLU A 385 -32.68 -22.10 26.42
C GLU A 385 -32.48 -22.00 24.89
N GLU A 386 -32.58 -20.80 24.34
CA GLU A 386 -32.30 -20.54 22.92
C GLU A 386 -30.81 -20.74 22.61
N GLY A 387 -29.92 -20.44 23.55
CA GLY A 387 -28.49 -20.71 23.46
C GLY A 387 -28.16 -22.19 23.27
N GLN A 388 -28.87 -23.09 23.94
CA GLN A 388 -28.71 -24.54 23.75
C GLN A 388 -29.16 -24.97 22.35
N VAL A 389 -30.26 -24.40 21.84
CA VAL A 389 -30.73 -24.66 20.47
C VAL A 389 -29.75 -24.14 19.42
N PHE A 390 -29.21 -22.93 19.63
CA PHE A 390 -28.16 -22.37 18.80
C PHE A 390 -26.92 -23.27 18.78
N ALA A 391 -26.44 -23.72 19.95
CA ALA A 391 -25.31 -24.63 20.05
C ALA A 391 -25.56 -25.96 19.32
N GLY A 392 -26.77 -26.52 19.45
CA GLY A 392 -27.18 -27.71 18.70
C GLY A 392 -27.15 -27.50 17.18
N LEU A 393 -27.58 -26.33 16.70
CA LEU A 393 -27.50 -25.97 15.29
C LEU A 393 -26.04 -25.83 14.82
N VAL A 394 -25.17 -25.17 15.60
CA VAL A 394 -23.73 -25.04 15.27
C VAL A 394 -23.08 -26.42 15.19
N GLN A 395 -23.33 -27.28 16.17
CA GLN A 395 -22.78 -28.63 16.21
C GLN A 395 -23.26 -29.45 15.00
N ALA A 396 -24.56 -29.41 14.68
CA ALA A 396 -25.09 -30.13 13.52
C ALA A 396 -24.46 -29.64 12.21
N MET A 397 -24.26 -28.33 12.05
CA MET A 397 -23.57 -27.77 10.88
C MET A 397 -22.10 -28.19 10.82
N TYR A 398 -21.42 -28.23 11.97
CA TYR A 398 -20.03 -28.66 12.08
C TYR A 398 -19.88 -30.14 11.70
N ASP A 399 -20.69 -31.02 12.27
CA ASP A 399 -20.64 -32.47 12.05
C ASP A 399 -20.99 -32.85 10.61
N THR A 400 -21.85 -32.07 9.96
CA THR A 400 -22.27 -32.30 8.56
C THR A 400 -21.41 -31.56 7.53
N ASN A 401 -20.40 -30.78 7.97
CA ASN A 401 -19.60 -29.90 7.11
C ASN A 401 -20.46 -28.99 6.21
N THR A 402 -21.51 -28.40 6.78
CA THR A 402 -22.43 -27.51 6.09
C THR A 402 -22.30 -26.06 6.54
N VAL A 403 -22.74 -25.16 5.67
CA VAL A 403 -22.84 -23.71 5.93
C VAL A 403 -24.27 -23.26 5.72
N ALA A 404 -24.69 -22.19 6.40
CA ALA A 404 -26.01 -21.60 6.22
C ALA A 404 -25.92 -20.33 5.38
N ILE A 405 -26.72 -20.21 4.33
CA ILE A 405 -26.84 -18.99 3.51
C ILE A 405 -27.84 -18.06 4.17
N VAL A 406 -27.49 -16.79 4.35
CA VAL A 406 -28.23 -15.83 5.17
C VAL A 406 -28.47 -14.54 4.40
N ARG A 407 -29.72 -14.04 4.50
CA ARG A 407 -30.07 -12.65 4.22
C ARG A 407 -29.93 -11.83 5.50
N LYS A 408 -28.97 -10.91 5.52
CA LYS A 408 -28.73 -9.97 6.61
C LYS A 408 -29.13 -8.56 6.19
N CYS A 409 -29.84 -7.85 7.05
CA CYS A 409 -30.12 -6.43 6.85
C CYS A 409 -29.94 -5.69 8.17
N PHE A 410 -29.07 -4.68 8.21
CA PHE A 410 -28.68 -3.99 9.44
C PHE A 410 -29.79 -3.07 9.99
N SER A 411 -30.50 -2.37 9.11
CA SER A 411 -31.59 -1.46 9.44
C SER A 411 -32.49 -1.27 8.22
N GLU A 412 -33.66 -0.65 8.41
CA GLU A 412 -34.62 -0.37 7.32
C GLU A 412 -34.06 0.54 6.20
N ARG A 413 -32.99 1.28 6.51
CA ARG A 413 -32.28 2.15 5.56
C ARG A 413 -31.09 1.47 4.90
N SER A 414 -30.76 0.25 5.31
CA SER A 414 -29.60 -0.49 4.81
C SER A 414 -30.01 -1.42 3.68
N SER A 415 -29.21 -1.51 2.63
CA SER A 415 -29.41 -2.52 1.60
C SER A 415 -29.28 -3.93 2.20
N PRO A 416 -30.13 -4.89 1.80
CA PRO A 416 -29.94 -6.29 2.17
C PRO A 416 -28.60 -6.82 1.68
N GLU A 417 -27.96 -7.63 2.52
CA GLU A 417 -26.72 -8.35 2.22
C GLU A 417 -27.02 -9.84 2.15
N LEU A 418 -26.38 -10.51 1.20
CA LEU A 418 -26.27 -11.96 1.19
C LEU A 418 -24.95 -12.35 1.82
N GLY A 419 -24.94 -13.40 2.64
CA GLY A 419 -23.74 -13.95 3.24
C GLY A 419 -23.93 -15.41 3.61
N PHE A 420 -22.91 -16.01 4.21
CA PHE A 420 -23.01 -17.35 4.78
C PHE A 420 -22.47 -17.38 6.20
N LEU A 421 -22.99 -18.32 6.99
CA LEU A 421 -22.54 -18.68 8.33
C LEU A 421 -21.71 -19.95 8.26
N ARG A 422 -20.49 -19.87 8.79
CA ARG A 422 -19.62 -21.03 9.00
C ARG A 422 -19.59 -21.39 10.48
N PRO A 423 -19.84 -22.66 10.86
CA PRO A 423 -19.78 -23.07 12.26
C PRO A 423 -18.33 -23.04 12.76
N HIS A 424 -18.12 -22.63 14.01
CA HIS A 424 -16.83 -22.66 14.69
C HIS A 424 -17.00 -23.11 16.14
N ILE A 425 -16.21 -24.11 16.54
CA ILE A 425 -16.20 -24.69 17.88
C ILE A 425 -14.78 -24.57 18.42
N ALA A 426 -14.61 -23.75 19.45
CA ALA A 426 -13.37 -23.57 20.18
C ALA A 426 -13.47 -24.23 21.57
N HIS A 427 -12.36 -24.29 22.31
CA HIS A 427 -12.34 -24.88 23.66
C HIS A 427 -13.15 -24.07 24.69
N ASP A 428 -13.25 -22.76 24.48
CA ASP A 428 -13.84 -21.78 25.39
C ASP A 428 -15.21 -21.25 24.94
N HIS A 429 -15.55 -21.35 23.64
CA HIS A 429 -16.81 -20.86 23.11
C HIS A 429 -17.26 -21.57 21.82
N ILE A 430 -18.55 -21.43 21.50
CA ILE A 430 -19.19 -21.92 20.27
C ILE A 430 -19.80 -20.71 19.55
N CYS A 431 -19.49 -20.54 18.26
CA CYS A 431 -19.98 -19.41 17.47
C CYS A 431 -20.15 -19.78 15.98
N MET A 432 -20.68 -18.83 15.20
CA MET A 432 -20.65 -18.89 13.74
C MET A 432 -19.99 -17.64 13.17
N TYR A 433 -19.22 -17.78 12.10
CA TYR A 433 -18.68 -16.64 11.36
C TYR A 433 -19.57 -16.28 10.18
N TYR A 434 -20.05 -15.04 10.15
CA TYR A 434 -20.74 -14.47 8.99
C TYR A 434 -19.74 -13.76 8.07
N VAL A 435 -19.76 -14.15 6.80
CA VAL A 435 -18.98 -13.54 5.71
C VAL A 435 -19.93 -13.18 4.56
N LYS A 436 -19.77 -11.99 3.97
CA LYS A 436 -20.61 -11.52 2.87
C LYS A 436 -20.31 -12.30 1.57
N LEU A 437 -21.34 -12.56 0.79
CA LEU A 437 -21.27 -13.18 -0.54
C LEU A 437 -21.57 -12.16 -1.65
N PRO A 438 -21.07 -12.41 -2.88
CA PRO A 438 -21.40 -11.65 -4.08
C PRO A 438 -22.86 -11.87 -4.50
N PHE A 439 -23.44 -10.82 -5.07
CA PHE A 439 -24.58 -10.94 -5.97
C PHE A 439 -24.11 -11.29 -7.39
N GLY A 440 -25.06 -11.61 -8.28
CA GLY A 440 -24.75 -11.92 -9.68
C GLY A 440 -24.02 -10.77 -10.39
N GLU A 441 -24.31 -9.52 -10.03
CA GLU A 441 -23.65 -8.34 -10.60
C GLU A 441 -22.22 -8.13 -10.09
N ASP A 442 -21.83 -8.74 -8.96
CA ASP A 442 -20.49 -8.63 -8.39
C ASP A 442 -19.50 -9.61 -9.04
N VAL A 443 -20.00 -10.69 -9.64
CA VAL A 443 -19.18 -11.73 -10.27
C VAL A 443 -18.66 -11.24 -11.63
N ARG A 444 -17.36 -11.38 -11.84
CA ARG A 444 -16.70 -11.08 -13.12
C ARG A 444 -16.17 -12.35 -13.74
N GLU A 445 -16.75 -12.71 -14.88
CA GLU A 445 -16.30 -13.85 -15.67
C GLU A 445 -15.17 -13.37 -16.60
N PHE A 446 -13.99 -13.94 -16.38
CA PHE A 446 -12.82 -13.71 -17.22
C PHE A 446 -12.35 -15.06 -17.75
N ASP A 447 -12.27 -15.16 -19.07
CA ASP A 447 -11.73 -16.33 -19.73
C ASP A 447 -10.20 -16.24 -19.75
N PHE A 448 -9.54 -17.25 -19.18
CA PHE A 448 -8.09 -17.40 -19.19
C PHE A 448 -7.73 -18.72 -19.87
N ASP A 449 -6.64 -18.72 -20.65
CA ASP A 449 -6.12 -19.94 -21.25
C ASP A 449 -5.70 -20.94 -20.17
N ASN A 450 -5.98 -22.23 -20.40
CA ASN A 450 -5.49 -23.28 -19.52
C ASN A 450 -3.97 -23.42 -19.66
N LEU A 451 -3.24 -23.11 -18.59
CA LEU A 451 -1.77 -23.16 -18.54
C LEU A 451 -1.21 -24.55 -18.87
N ASP A 452 -1.90 -25.64 -18.47
CA ASP A 452 -1.45 -27.02 -18.70
C ASP A 452 -1.53 -27.43 -20.18
N GLY A 453 -2.44 -26.80 -20.93
CA GLY A 453 -2.62 -27.04 -22.37
C GLY A 453 -1.53 -26.38 -23.23
N ILE A 454 -0.75 -25.46 -22.66
CA ILE A 454 0.27 -24.70 -23.37
C ILE A 454 1.58 -25.51 -23.41
N LYS A 455 1.74 -26.33 -24.45
CA LYS A 455 2.93 -27.20 -24.64
C LYS A 455 4.28 -26.47 -24.52
N ARG A 456 4.35 -25.19 -24.93
CA ARG A 456 5.58 -24.37 -24.86
C ARG A 456 5.99 -23.98 -23.43
N ASN A 457 5.08 -24.09 -22.46
CA ASN A 457 5.29 -23.67 -21.06
C ASN A 457 5.33 -24.87 -20.10
N GLN A 458 5.38 -26.11 -20.61
CA GLN A 458 5.48 -27.28 -19.75
C GLN A 458 6.88 -27.32 -19.10
N PRO A 459 6.96 -27.37 -17.75
CA PRO A 459 8.23 -27.42 -17.06
C PRO A 459 8.92 -28.78 -17.27
N SER A 460 10.26 -28.78 -17.24
CA SER A 460 11.04 -30.02 -17.23
C SER A 460 11.01 -30.69 -15.85
N ASP A 461 11.34 -31.99 -15.79
CA ASP A 461 11.46 -32.71 -14.51
C ASP A 461 12.49 -32.07 -13.57
N GLU A 462 13.57 -31.52 -14.13
CA GLU A 462 14.58 -30.79 -13.36
C GLU A 462 14.03 -29.48 -12.76
N GLN A 463 13.24 -28.75 -13.54
CA GLN A 463 12.57 -27.53 -13.08
C GLN A 463 11.55 -27.84 -11.98
N LEU A 464 10.77 -28.90 -12.13
CA LEU A 464 9.83 -29.36 -11.10
C LEU A 464 10.56 -29.71 -9.79
N LYS A 465 11.65 -30.48 -9.88
CA LYS A 465 12.46 -30.84 -8.72
C LYS A 465 13.08 -29.63 -8.02
N THR A 466 13.50 -28.62 -8.77
CA THR A 466 14.02 -27.37 -8.18
C THR A 466 12.94 -26.60 -7.44
N ILE A 467 11.71 -26.58 -7.96
CA ILE A 467 10.56 -25.97 -7.26
C ILE A 467 10.18 -26.77 -6.00
N ASP A 468 10.18 -28.11 -6.05
CA ASP A 468 9.94 -28.94 -4.86
C ASP A 468 10.98 -28.67 -3.75
N ASN A 469 12.24 -28.57 -4.13
CA ASN A 469 13.32 -28.18 -3.21
C ASN A 469 13.08 -26.76 -2.65
N LEU A 470 12.59 -25.82 -3.46
CA LEU A 470 12.30 -24.45 -3.02
C LEU A 470 11.17 -24.44 -1.99
N ILE A 471 10.07 -25.15 -2.26
CA ILE A 471 8.92 -25.30 -1.34
C ILE A 471 9.41 -25.87 -0.01
N THR A 472 10.21 -26.94 -0.05
CA THR A 472 10.74 -27.58 1.17
C THR A 472 11.69 -26.66 1.94
N THR A 473 12.52 -25.88 1.25
CA THR A 473 13.52 -25.00 1.90
C THR A 473 12.90 -23.73 2.48
N MET A 474 11.80 -23.23 1.90
CA MET A 474 11.10 -22.01 2.31
C MET A 474 9.79 -22.30 3.06
N ASP A 475 9.63 -23.52 3.56
CA ASP A 475 8.47 -23.89 4.37
C ASP A 475 8.49 -23.13 5.71
N LEU A 476 7.32 -22.62 6.10
CA LEU A 476 7.10 -21.85 7.33
C LEU A 476 6.27 -22.63 8.36
N THR A 477 5.84 -23.85 8.02
CA THR A 477 4.79 -24.56 8.74
C THR A 477 5.27 -25.44 9.89
N HIS A 478 6.58 -25.73 10.02
CA HIS A 478 7.19 -26.82 10.82
C HIS A 478 6.40 -27.34 12.04
N ALA A 479 5.38 -28.12 11.71
CA ALA A 479 4.73 -29.09 12.55
C ALA A 479 5.39 -30.43 12.23
N ASP A 480 6.11 -31.00 13.19
CA ASP A 480 6.20 -32.45 13.25
C ASP A 480 6.25 -33.01 14.67
N GLN A 481 6.62 -32.24 15.70
CA GLN A 481 6.52 -32.70 17.09
C GLN A 481 6.10 -31.56 18.04
N GLY A 482 4.97 -30.92 17.72
CA GLY A 482 4.33 -29.90 18.58
C GLY A 482 4.71 -28.43 18.32
N GLY A 483 5.40 -28.13 17.20
CA GLY A 483 6.06 -26.86 16.91
C GLY A 483 5.14 -25.73 16.41
N GLU A 484 5.42 -24.50 16.86
CA GLU A 484 4.72 -23.28 16.48
C GLU A 484 5.06 -22.83 15.06
N GLU A 485 4.07 -22.27 14.32
CA GLU A 485 4.28 -21.65 13.00
C GLU A 485 5.43 -20.62 13.06
N ALA A 486 6.44 -20.77 12.19
CA ALA A 486 7.67 -19.98 12.25
C ALA A 486 7.43 -18.48 11.99
N PHE A 487 6.37 -18.16 11.22
CA PHE A 487 5.92 -16.80 10.97
C PHE A 487 4.41 -16.71 11.16
N ARG A 488 3.93 -15.93 12.14
CA ARG A 488 2.50 -15.71 12.38
C ARG A 488 2.09 -14.28 11.99
N PRO A 489 1.65 -14.02 10.73
CA PRO A 489 1.29 -12.67 10.29
C PRO A 489 0.19 -12.00 11.12
N GLU A 490 -0.70 -12.80 11.68
CA GLU A 490 -1.81 -12.34 12.54
C GLU A 490 -1.36 -11.69 13.85
N LEU A 491 -0.17 -12.01 14.33
CA LEU A 491 0.44 -11.40 15.52
C LEU A 491 1.22 -10.12 15.19
N ILE A 492 1.46 -9.85 13.90
CA ILE A 492 2.24 -8.71 13.43
C ILE A 492 1.33 -7.48 13.27
N PHE A 493 1.67 -6.41 13.97
CA PHE A 493 0.97 -5.14 13.83
C PHE A 493 1.22 -4.54 12.44
N ASN A 494 0.29 -3.71 11.96
CA ASN A 494 0.45 -3.02 10.68
C ASN A 494 1.62 -2.01 10.73
N PRO A 495 2.73 -2.24 9.98
CA PRO A 495 3.94 -1.42 10.05
C PRO A 495 3.70 0.01 9.59
N TYR A 496 2.75 0.22 8.67
CA TYR A 496 2.40 1.55 8.18
C TYR A 496 1.88 2.46 9.29
N ILE A 497 1.06 1.93 10.20
CA ILE A 497 0.50 2.70 11.33
C ILE A 497 1.61 3.15 12.27
N GLN A 498 2.51 2.24 12.63
CA GLN A 498 3.59 2.55 13.55
C GLN A 498 4.60 3.52 12.93
N ARG A 499 4.90 3.35 11.64
CA ARG A 499 5.77 4.26 10.90
C ARG A 499 5.21 5.68 10.87
N MET A 500 3.90 5.81 10.69
CA MET A 500 3.23 7.09 10.76
C MET A 500 3.37 7.71 12.17
N PHE A 501 3.13 6.95 13.23
CA PHE A 501 3.30 7.43 14.61
C PHE A 501 4.72 7.93 14.90
N GLN A 502 5.74 7.17 14.50
CA GLN A 502 7.12 7.61 14.60
C GLN A 502 7.40 8.90 13.83
N SER A 503 6.84 9.01 12.61
CA SER A 503 7.03 10.19 11.76
C SER A 503 6.39 11.44 12.38
N ILE A 504 5.20 11.30 12.97
CA ILE A 504 4.51 12.38 13.68
C ILE A 504 5.30 12.76 14.94
N ALA A 505 5.71 11.79 15.75
CA ALA A 505 6.50 12.03 16.96
C ALA A 505 7.83 12.73 16.65
N ARG A 506 8.55 12.27 15.62
CA ARG A 506 9.79 12.91 15.18
C ARG A 506 9.54 14.32 14.68
N ARG A 507 8.53 14.56 13.84
CA ARG A 507 8.22 15.92 13.38
C ARG A 507 7.80 16.84 14.54
N ALA A 508 7.19 16.32 15.59
CA ALA A 508 6.81 17.09 16.77
C ALA A 508 8.01 17.49 17.64
N VAL A 509 8.95 16.56 17.88
CA VAL A 509 10.14 16.81 18.72
C VAL A 509 11.26 17.52 17.96
N THR A 510 11.45 17.15 16.69
CA THR A 510 12.46 17.74 15.78
C THR A 510 11.78 18.27 14.52
N PRO A 511 11.19 19.48 14.55
CA PRO A 511 10.41 20.04 13.44
C PRO A 511 11.22 20.32 12.18
N GLU A 512 12.51 20.61 12.29
CA GLU A 512 13.36 21.02 11.17
C GLU A 512 14.06 19.83 10.48
N GLU A 513 14.14 18.68 11.15
CA GLU A 513 14.86 17.53 10.61
C GLU A 513 14.06 16.86 9.48
N PRO A 514 14.68 16.48 8.35
CA PRO A 514 13.99 15.68 7.35
C PRO A 514 13.55 14.32 7.93
N LEU A 515 12.43 13.80 7.43
CA LEU A 515 12.01 12.45 7.81
C LEU A 515 13.02 11.45 7.25
N SER A 516 13.83 10.82 8.10
CA SER A 516 14.72 9.75 7.65
C SER A 516 13.89 8.57 7.17
N LEU A 517 14.23 7.94 6.04
CA LEU A 517 13.70 6.65 5.57
C LEU A 517 14.18 5.46 6.44
N SER A 518 14.31 5.64 7.75
CA SER A 518 14.76 4.55 8.63
C SER A 518 13.82 3.36 8.51
N ASN A 519 14.39 2.22 8.12
CA ASN A 519 13.73 0.94 7.91
C ASN A 519 13.58 0.13 9.20
N SER A 520 13.91 0.68 10.39
CA SER A 520 13.98 -0.08 11.63
C SER A 520 12.72 -0.91 11.92
N ILE A 521 11.51 -0.44 11.54
CA ILE A 521 10.27 -1.23 11.66
C ILE A 521 10.18 -2.41 10.68
N MET A 522 10.64 -2.24 9.44
CA MET A 522 10.64 -3.33 8.45
C MET A 522 11.73 -4.34 8.77
N GLU A 523 12.89 -3.84 9.19
CA GLU A 523 14.00 -4.64 9.64
C GLU A 523 13.63 -5.41 10.93
N MET A 524 12.74 -4.87 11.79
CA MET A 524 12.10 -5.52 12.97
C MET A 524 11.41 -6.87 12.70
N ASN A 525 11.10 -7.20 11.45
CA ASN A 525 10.49 -8.49 11.10
C ASN A 525 11.42 -9.38 10.23
N ASP A 526 12.68 -8.98 10.04
CA ASP A 526 13.55 -9.46 8.97
C ASP A 526 14.50 -10.60 9.39
N THR A 527 14.54 -10.96 10.68
CA THR A 527 15.39 -12.06 11.18
C THR A 527 15.07 -13.40 10.56
N LEU A 528 13.79 -13.76 10.60
CA LEU A 528 13.30 -14.99 9.98
C LEU A 528 13.52 -14.95 8.47
N ILE A 529 13.22 -13.82 7.84
CA ILE A 529 13.38 -13.62 6.40
C ILE A 529 14.85 -13.83 6.00
N ARG A 530 15.81 -13.31 6.77
CA ARG A 530 17.24 -13.51 6.51
C ARG A 530 17.71 -14.93 6.72
N SER A 531 17.23 -15.60 7.77
CA SER A 531 17.53 -17.01 8.02
C SER A 531 17.05 -17.87 6.86
N ILE A 532 15.79 -17.69 6.43
CA ILE A 532 15.21 -18.39 5.28
C ILE A 532 15.95 -18.03 4.00
N ALA A 533 16.24 -16.75 3.76
CA ALA A 533 16.98 -16.31 2.57
C ALA A 533 18.38 -16.94 2.51
N SER A 534 19.06 -17.12 3.66
CA SER A 534 20.34 -17.83 3.69
C SER A 534 20.19 -19.33 3.44
N LYS A 535 19.16 -19.98 4.01
CA LYS A 535 18.86 -21.40 3.81
C LYS A 535 18.48 -21.68 2.34
N SER A 536 17.73 -20.78 1.70
CA SER A 536 17.21 -20.93 0.33
C SER A 536 18.14 -20.42 -0.77
N LYS A 537 19.23 -19.72 -0.43
CA LYS A 537 20.14 -19.10 -1.41
C LYS A 537 20.60 -20.07 -2.51
N ARG A 538 21.07 -21.26 -2.13
CA ARG A 538 21.56 -22.27 -3.09
C ARG A 538 20.46 -22.73 -4.05
N THR A 539 19.25 -22.91 -3.54
CA THR A 539 18.08 -23.31 -4.32
C THR A 539 17.66 -22.19 -5.28
N LEU A 540 17.71 -20.93 -4.83
CA LEU A 540 17.45 -19.75 -5.65
C LEU A 540 18.48 -19.57 -6.76
N ASP A 541 19.76 -19.80 -6.49
CA ASP A 541 20.82 -19.76 -7.50
C ASP A 541 20.56 -20.82 -8.60
N THR A 542 20.18 -22.04 -8.20
CA THR A 542 19.81 -23.13 -9.13
C THR A 542 18.57 -22.77 -9.94
N LEU A 543 17.57 -22.15 -9.33
CA LEU A 543 16.35 -21.69 -9.99
C LEU A 543 16.65 -20.61 -11.04
N HIS A 544 17.53 -19.65 -10.71
CA HIS A 544 17.94 -18.61 -11.64
C HIS A 544 18.66 -19.19 -12.87
N GLU A 545 19.45 -20.25 -12.71
CA GLU A 545 20.10 -20.95 -13.82
C GLU A 545 19.11 -21.70 -14.72
N GLN A 546 18.09 -22.34 -14.13
CA GLN A 546 17.12 -23.17 -14.86
C GLN A 546 15.94 -22.39 -15.49
N PHE A 547 15.62 -21.21 -14.98
CA PHE A 547 14.53 -20.35 -15.46
C PHE A 547 15.07 -19.05 -16.04
N THR A 548 15.49 -19.07 -17.31
CA THR A 548 16.04 -17.88 -17.98
C THR A 548 14.96 -16.84 -18.28
N LEU A 549 14.98 -15.73 -17.57
CA LEU A 549 14.11 -14.58 -17.82
C LEU A 549 14.82 -13.56 -18.72
N ARG A 550 14.09 -12.97 -19.68
CA ARG A 550 14.58 -11.87 -20.53
C ARG A 550 13.73 -10.64 -20.27
N ASP A 551 14.37 -9.53 -19.91
CA ASP A 551 13.69 -8.24 -19.85
C ASP A 551 13.27 -7.83 -21.27
N THR A 552 11.97 -7.69 -21.50
CA THR A 552 11.46 -6.98 -22.68
C THR A 552 11.56 -5.48 -22.45
N GLU A 553 11.72 -4.69 -23.51
CA GLU A 553 11.84 -3.22 -23.44
C GLU A 553 10.81 -2.62 -22.47
N ARG A 554 11.30 -2.16 -21.32
CA ARG A 554 10.45 -1.56 -20.29
C ARG A 554 9.96 -0.21 -20.81
N ARG A 555 8.68 0.11 -20.59
CA ARG A 555 8.20 1.51 -20.65
C ARG A 555 9.20 2.37 -19.88
N GLN A 556 9.74 3.41 -20.52
CA GLN A 556 10.71 4.32 -19.90
C GLN A 556 10.21 4.69 -18.50
N LYS A 557 10.96 4.29 -17.47
CA LYS A 557 10.71 4.81 -16.11
C LYS A 557 10.85 6.33 -16.23
N ILE A 558 9.80 7.06 -15.88
CA ILE A 558 9.86 8.51 -15.77
C ILE A 558 11.03 8.82 -14.83
N THR A 559 12.10 9.41 -15.37
CA THR A 559 13.25 9.84 -14.58
C THR A 559 12.76 10.88 -13.59
N THR A 560 12.69 10.53 -12.31
CA THR A 560 12.33 11.48 -11.26
C THR A 560 13.47 12.47 -11.06
N GLY A 561 13.15 13.71 -10.61
CA GLY A 561 14.14 14.77 -10.40
C GLY A 561 15.36 14.34 -9.57
N ASP A 562 15.19 13.43 -8.61
CA ASP A 562 16.29 12.87 -7.81
C ASP A 562 17.32 12.10 -8.65
N GLN A 563 16.94 11.47 -9.75
CA GLN A 563 17.90 10.81 -10.66
C GLN A 563 18.59 11.81 -11.59
N LEU A 564 18.01 12.99 -11.79
CA LEU A 564 18.60 14.07 -12.58
C LEU A 564 19.53 14.97 -11.75
N PHE A 565 19.26 15.12 -10.44
CA PHE A 565 19.94 16.09 -9.57
C PHE A 565 20.54 15.49 -8.30
N GLY A 566 20.28 14.21 -7.96
CA GLY A 566 20.63 13.60 -6.67
C GLY A 566 22.09 13.22 -6.47
N ASN A 567 22.94 13.35 -7.50
CA ASN A 567 24.39 13.24 -7.36
C ASN A 567 25.06 14.57 -7.72
N VAL A 568 24.79 15.61 -6.93
CA VAL A 568 25.66 16.78 -6.87
C VAL A 568 26.33 16.78 -5.51
N ASP A 569 27.28 15.87 -5.33
CA ASP A 569 28.40 16.17 -4.45
C ASP A 569 29.09 17.40 -5.04
N ASN A 570 29.19 18.45 -4.22
CA ASN A 570 29.88 19.70 -4.52
C ASN A 570 31.35 19.43 -4.87
N SER A 571 31.63 19.12 -6.14
CA SER A 571 32.95 19.27 -6.73
C SER A 571 32.82 19.58 -8.23
N THR A 572 32.80 20.88 -8.51
CA THR A 572 33.35 21.50 -9.73
C THR A 572 33.20 20.73 -11.04
N LYS A 573 32.08 20.94 -11.73
CA LYS A 573 32.06 21.04 -13.20
C LYS A 573 30.97 22.02 -13.65
N LYS A 574 31.33 23.31 -13.66
CA LYS A 574 30.66 24.31 -14.50
C LYS A 574 30.87 23.89 -15.96
N MET A 575 29.86 23.28 -16.57
CA MET A 575 29.72 23.33 -18.02
C MET A 575 28.85 24.54 -18.36
N ARG A 576 29.48 25.46 -19.09
CA ARG A 576 28.91 26.70 -19.64
C ARG A 576 27.58 26.43 -20.32
N LEU A 577 26.52 27.08 -19.87
CA LEU A 577 25.43 27.51 -20.72
C LEU A 577 25.78 28.93 -21.15
N GLU A 578 25.89 29.11 -22.46
CA GLU A 578 26.10 30.40 -23.10
C GLU A 578 24.87 31.28 -22.83
N GLU A 579 25.16 32.51 -22.39
CA GLU A 579 24.22 33.57 -22.14
C GLU A 579 23.53 33.94 -23.46
N ASN A 580 22.20 33.76 -23.51
CA ASN A 580 21.35 34.61 -24.32
C ASN A 580 20.56 35.50 -23.37
N GLU A 581 21.06 36.71 -23.23
CA GLU A 581 20.36 37.87 -22.69
C GLU A 581 19.12 38.13 -23.54
N ASN A 582 17.94 37.95 -22.94
CA ASN A 582 16.72 38.76 -23.13
C ASN A 582 15.63 38.16 -22.25
N VAL A 583 15.72 38.42 -20.95
CA VAL A 583 14.58 38.31 -20.05
C VAL A 583 14.27 39.73 -19.60
N GLU A 584 13.34 40.37 -20.31
CA GLU A 584 12.62 41.50 -19.73
C GLU A 584 11.84 40.98 -18.51
N GLU A 585 12.17 41.50 -17.33
CA GLU A 585 11.37 41.36 -16.12
C GLU A 585 9.97 41.91 -16.38
N LEU A 586 9.00 41.04 -16.67
CA LEU A 586 7.60 41.40 -16.55
C LEU A 586 7.18 41.28 -15.08
N THR A 587 7.15 42.44 -14.43
CA THR A 587 6.47 42.67 -13.16
C THR A 587 5.04 42.17 -13.25
N THR A 588 4.65 41.33 -12.30
CA THR A 588 3.29 40.82 -12.12
C THR A 588 2.36 41.94 -11.71
N ASP A 589 1.74 42.60 -12.69
CA ASP A 589 0.51 43.35 -12.48
C ASP A 589 -0.42 43.18 -13.69
N SER A 590 -1.64 42.72 -13.40
CA SER A 590 -2.80 42.65 -14.29
C SER A 590 -2.65 41.85 -15.61
N THR A 591 -2.90 40.54 -15.57
CA THR A 591 -3.38 39.81 -16.76
C THR A 591 -4.72 39.15 -16.43
N SER A 592 -5.73 39.43 -17.25
CA SER A 592 -7.09 38.93 -17.10
C SER A 592 -7.14 37.40 -17.13
N PHE A 593 -8.16 36.83 -16.48
CA PHE A 593 -8.46 35.39 -16.45
C PHE A 593 -8.44 34.73 -17.85
N GLU A 594 -8.82 35.49 -18.89
CA GLU A 594 -8.78 35.07 -20.29
C GLU A 594 -7.36 34.79 -20.81
N ALA A 595 -6.34 35.55 -20.36
CA ALA A 595 -4.94 35.34 -20.76
C ALA A 595 -4.35 34.06 -20.14
N GLN A 596 -4.75 33.73 -18.90
CA GLN A 596 -4.35 32.49 -18.25
C GLN A 596 -5.02 31.27 -18.88
N LEU A 597 -6.30 31.38 -19.28
CA LEU A 597 -7.02 30.30 -19.96
C LEU A 597 -6.45 30.05 -21.38
N ALA A 598 -6.09 31.10 -22.10
CA ALA A 598 -5.43 31.00 -23.41
C ALA A 598 -4.04 30.34 -23.32
N ALA A 599 -3.25 30.68 -22.31
CA ALA A 599 -1.96 30.05 -22.05
C ALA A 599 -2.10 28.54 -21.71
N LYS A 600 -3.16 28.19 -20.95
CA LYS A 600 -3.45 26.80 -20.57
C LYS A 600 -3.97 25.97 -21.74
N LYS A 601 -4.77 26.54 -22.64
CA LYS A 601 -5.18 25.91 -23.91
C LYS A 601 -3.98 25.70 -24.82
N LYS A 602 -3.10 26.71 -24.99
CA LYS A 602 -1.86 26.55 -25.77
C LYS A 602 -1.00 25.40 -25.24
N ALA A 603 -0.80 25.29 -23.92
CA ALA A 603 0.03 24.23 -23.34
C ALA A 603 -0.56 22.80 -23.41
N ALA A 604 -1.84 22.64 -23.77
CA ALA A 604 -2.54 21.35 -23.75
C ALA A 604 -2.71 20.68 -25.13
N ILE A 605 -2.52 21.42 -26.23
CA ILE A 605 -2.69 20.89 -27.59
C ILE A 605 -1.47 20.01 -27.91
N ARG A 606 -1.71 18.72 -28.18
CA ARG A 606 -0.67 17.74 -28.56
C ARG A 606 -0.84 17.17 -29.97
N THR A 607 -2.02 17.33 -30.57
CA THR A 607 -2.40 16.81 -31.89
C THR A 607 -3.35 17.79 -32.57
N ILE A 608 -3.36 17.83 -33.91
CA ILE A 608 -4.26 18.69 -34.68
C ILE A 608 -5.70 18.16 -34.58
N GLY A 609 -6.63 18.96 -34.03
CA GLY A 609 -8.04 18.57 -33.89
C GLY A 609 -8.89 18.89 -35.12
N THR A 610 -10.08 18.28 -35.19
CA THR A 610 -11.04 18.48 -36.29
C THR A 610 -11.88 19.77 -36.16
N ILE A 611 -11.80 20.47 -35.03
CA ILE A 611 -12.60 21.65 -34.71
C ILE A 611 -11.92 22.94 -35.23
N THR A 612 -10.64 23.14 -34.89
CA THR A 612 -9.80 24.31 -35.26
C THR A 612 -8.44 23.90 -35.86
N PRO A 613 -8.42 23.10 -36.94
CA PRO A 613 -7.18 22.46 -37.44
C PRO A 613 -6.08 23.45 -37.84
N VAL A 614 -6.43 24.60 -38.42
CA VAL A 614 -5.48 25.63 -38.87
C VAL A 614 -4.78 26.31 -37.68
N GLU A 615 -5.52 26.63 -36.62
CA GLU A 615 -4.97 27.26 -35.42
C GLU A 615 -4.10 26.29 -34.63
N ASP A 616 -4.57 25.05 -34.47
CA ASP A 616 -3.84 23.98 -33.79
C ASP A 616 -2.50 23.71 -34.49
N PHE A 617 -2.48 23.67 -35.82
CA PHE A 617 -1.26 23.45 -36.60
C PHE A 617 -0.24 24.59 -36.45
N LYS A 618 -0.69 25.85 -36.46
CA LYS A 618 0.21 27.01 -36.24
C LYS A 618 0.79 27.00 -34.82
N ILE A 619 -0.03 26.72 -33.81
CA ILE A 619 0.41 26.63 -32.41
C ILE A 619 1.44 25.50 -32.23
N LEU A 620 1.19 24.32 -32.81
CA LEU A 620 2.11 23.18 -32.70
C LEU A 620 3.46 23.43 -33.37
N ILE A 621 3.48 24.19 -34.47
CA ILE A 621 4.73 24.61 -35.13
C ILE A 621 5.51 25.60 -34.26
N GLU A 622 4.83 26.55 -33.61
CA GLU A 622 5.49 27.51 -32.69
C GLU A 622 6.07 26.83 -31.46
N GLN A 623 5.45 25.74 -30.98
CA GLN A 623 5.89 25.00 -29.79
C GLN A 623 7.10 24.08 -30.03
N GLY A 624 7.37 23.69 -31.28
CA GLY A 624 8.55 22.89 -31.65
C GLY A 624 8.65 21.50 -30.99
N SER A 625 7.59 21.00 -30.37
CA SER A 625 7.60 19.76 -29.57
C SER A 625 7.39 18.49 -30.40
N THR A 626 6.88 18.61 -31.63
CA THR A 626 6.63 17.50 -32.57
C THR A 626 7.35 17.79 -33.89
N SER A 627 7.84 16.74 -34.56
CA SER A 627 8.53 16.89 -35.85
C SER A 627 7.62 17.56 -36.90
N PHE A 628 8.18 18.51 -37.65
CA PHE A 628 7.43 19.24 -38.68
C PHE A 628 6.80 18.30 -39.73
N THR A 629 7.55 17.29 -40.18
CA THR A 629 7.05 16.27 -41.12
C THR A 629 5.84 15.52 -40.57
N GLU A 630 5.82 15.22 -39.27
CA GLU A 630 4.73 14.51 -38.61
C GLU A 630 3.48 15.39 -38.50
N LEU A 631 3.65 16.68 -38.17
CA LEU A 631 2.54 17.65 -38.16
C LEU A 631 1.93 17.82 -39.56
N CYS A 632 2.75 17.90 -40.61
CA CYS A 632 2.26 17.97 -41.99
C CYS A 632 1.51 16.69 -42.41
N GLN A 633 1.94 15.51 -41.96
CA GLN A 633 1.22 14.25 -42.19
C GLN A 633 -0.11 14.18 -41.45
N GLN A 634 -0.17 14.66 -40.20
CA GLN A 634 -1.43 14.77 -39.45
C GLN A 634 -2.42 15.68 -40.16
N MET A 635 -1.98 16.87 -40.60
CA MET A 635 -2.81 17.79 -41.37
C MET A 635 -3.26 17.17 -42.70
N SER A 636 -2.37 16.47 -43.40
CA SER A 636 -2.67 15.79 -44.67
C SER A 636 -3.74 14.71 -44.51
N THR A 637 -3.67 13.92 -43.43
CA THR A 637 -4.63 12.86 -43.13
C THR A 637 -6.00 13.46 -42.82
N LEU A 638 -6.03 14.56 -42.05
CA LEU A 638 -7.24 15.27 -41.68
C LEU A 638 -7.91 15.93 -42.90
N ILE A 639 -7.14 16.48 -43.84
CA ILE A 639 -7.66 16.97 -45.13
C ILE A 639 -8.35 15.83 -45.91
N VAL A 640 -7.70 14.67 -46.02
CA VAL A 640 -8.28 13.50 -46.73
C VAL A 640 -9.53 13.00 -46.00
N GLU A 641 -9.56 13.02 -44.67
CA GLU A 641 -10.73 12.66 -43.87
C GLU A 641 -11.91 13.62 -44.11
N PHE A 642 -11.67 14.93 -44.14
CA PHE A 642 -12.70 15.91 -44.47
C PHE A 642 -13.25 15.73 -45.88
N ILE A 643 -12.41 15.35 -46.85
CA ILE A 643 -12.86 15.06 -48.22
C ILE A 643 -13.71 13.78 -48.26
N ASN A 644 -13.31 12.72 -47.54
CA ASN A 644 -14.01 11.43 -47.56
C ASN A 644 -15.33 11.44 -46.77
N ASN A 645 -15.38 12.19 -45.66
CA ASN A 645 -16.54 12.21 -44.76
C ASN A 645 -17.53 13.36 -45.05
N SER A 646 -17.28 14.19 -46.06
CA SER A 646 -18.18 15.28 -46.44
C SER A 646 -19.47 14.75 -47.07
N ARG A 647 -20.63 15.14 -46.51
CA ARG A 647 -21.94 15.00 -47.18
C ARG A 647 -22.19 16.25 -48.02
N GLY A 648 -21.89 16.17 -49.32
CA GLY A 648 -21.90 17.34 -50.21
C GLY A 648 -20.74 18.30 -49.89
N ASP A 649 -20.99 19.61 -49.93
CA ASP A 649 -19.95 20.64 -49.83
C ASP A 649 -19.59 21.08 -48.39
N ALA A 650 -20.24 20.51 -47.37
CA ALA A 650 -20.22 21.04 -46.00
C ALA A 650 -18.83 21.11 -45.34
N LEU A 651 -17.89 20.22 -45.70
CA LEU A 651 -16.53 20.19 -45.15
C LEU A 651 -15.46 20.64 -46.14
N PHE A 652 -15.82 20.95 -47.39
CA PHE A 652 -14.86 21.32 -48.43
C PHE A 652 -14.19 22.66 -48.16
N ASP A 653 -14.91 23.63 -47.62
CA ASP A 653 -14.34 24.95 -47.33
C ASP A 653 -13.31 24.88 -46.19
N LYS A 654 -13.53 24.00 -45.20
CA LYS A 654 -12.55 23.72 -44.12
C LYS A 654 -11.32 22.99 -44.65
N ALA A 655 -11.51 22.00 -45.52
CA ALA A 655 -10.41 21.28 -46.16
C ALA A 655 -9.55 22.22 -47.03
N LEU A 656 -10.19 23.15 -47.75
CA LEU A 656 -9.52 24.16 -48.56
C LEU A 656 -8.65 25.10 -47.70
N GLN A 657 -9.18 25.60 -46.59
CA GLN A 657 -8.42 26.43 -45.64
C GLN A 657 -7.20 25.69 -45.07
N CYS A 658 -7.34 24.39 -44.78
CA CYS A 658 -6.23 23.56 -44.32
C CYS A 658 -5.16 23.38 -45.41
N ILE A 659 -5.55 23.18 -46.67
CA ILE A 659 -4.64 23.08 -47.81
C ILE A 659 -3.88 24.39 -48.03
N GLN A 660 -4.57 25.54 -47.99
CA GLN A 660 -3.95 26.86 -48.14
C GLN A 660 -2.93 27.12 -47.02
N CYS A 661 -3.31 26.88 -45.77
CA CYS A 661 -2.40 27.02 -44.63
C CYS A 661 -1.19 26.07 -44.72
N LEU A 662 -1.41 24.82 -45.15
CA LEU A 662 -0.33 23.85 -45.34
C LEU A 662 0.62 24.30 -46.46
N ARG A 663 0.10 24.85 -47.56
CA ARG A 663 0.90 25.38 -48.68
C ARG A 663 1.81 26.52 -48.22
N GLU A 664 1.24 27.52 -47.53
CA GLU A 664 1.98 28.69 -47.04
C GLU A 664 3.14 28.28 -46.12
N ILE A 665 2.87 27.37 -45.19
CA ILE A 665 3.85 26.92 -44.20
C ILE A 665 4.93 26.05 -44.86
N CYS A 666 4.58 25.19 -45.82
CA CYS A 666 5.57 24.39 -46.57
C CYS A 666 6.52 25.29 -47.39
N ILE A 667 6.04 26.42 -47.91
CA ILE A 667 6.88 27.42 -48.59
C ILE A 667 7.82 28.08 -47.57
N GLN A 668 7.30 28.52 -46.41
CA GLN A 668 8.10 29.18 -45.37
C GLN A 668 9.19 28.28 -44.78
N LYS A 669 8.94 26.97 -44.66
CA LYS A 669 9.87 25.99 -44.09
C LYS A 669 10.72 25.25 -45.13
N LEU A 670 10.61 25.62 -46.41
CA LEU A 670 11.36 25.03 -47.52
C LEU A 670 11.15 23.51 -47.71
N GLU A 671 9.95 22.98 -47.43
CA GLU A 671 9.60 21.57 -47.61
C GLU A 671 8.46 21.35 -48.63
N PRO A 672 8.67 21.61 -49.93
CA PRO A 672 7.60 21.57 -50.94
C PRO A 672 7.13 20.14 -51.29
N LYS A 673 7.93 19.11 -50.98
CA LYS A 673 7.66 17.71 -51.35
C LYS A 673 6.38 17.15 -50.72
N ILE A 674 6.10 17.51 -49.47
CA ILE A 674 4.94 16.99 -48.73
C ILE A 674 3.64 17.54 -49.31
N PHE A 675 3.59 18.85 -49.52
CA PHE A 675 2.43 19.50 -50.14
C PHE A 675 2.19 19.02 -51.59
N ASN A 676 3.24 18.99 -52.42
CA ASN A 676 3.12 18.55 -53.81
C ASN A 676 2.67 17.07 -53.89
N GLY A 677 3.18 16.21 -53.01
CA GLY A 677 2.74 14.81 -52.91
C GLY A 677 1.26 14.68 -52.52
N LEU A 678 0.80 15.47 -51.54
CA LEU A 678 -0.61 15.51 -51.13
C LEU A 678 -1.52 15.94 -52.27
N LEU A 679 -1.19 17.04 -52.96
CA LEU A 679 -2.03 17.57 -54.03
C LEU A 679 -2.12 16.62 -55.23
N ILE A 680 -1.03 15.91 -55.57
CA ILE A 680 -1.04 14.83 -56.58
C ILE A 680 -1.94 13.67 -56.15
N SER A 681 -1.90 13.28 -54.87
CA SER A 681 -2.75 12.21 -54.32
C SER A 681 -4.23 12.59 -54.42
N ILE A 682 -4.59 13.83 -54.06
CA ILE A 682 -5.96 14.34 -54.19
C ILE A 682 -6.42 14.34 -55.65
N LYS A 683 -5.57 14.76 -56.60
CA LYS A 683 -5.89 14.70 -58.04
C LYS A 683 -6.17 13.28 -58.54
N LYS A 684 -5.34 12.31 -58.14
CA LYS A 684 -5.54 10.89 -58.49
C LYS A 684 -6.83 10.33 -57.90
N GLN A 685 -7.16 10.71 -56.67
CA GLN A 685 -8.40 10.29 -56.03
C GLN A 685 -9.64 10.94 -56.66
N ALA A 686 -9.54 12.19 -57.11
CA ALA A 686 -10.61 12.87 -57.83
C ALA A 686 -10.91 12.24 -59.20
N ALA A 687 -9.92 11.64 -59.86
CA ALA A 687 -10.13 10.92 -61.12
C ALA A 687 -10.98 9.64 -60.97
N ASN A 688 -10.96 9.00 -59.79
CA ASN A 688 -11.55 7.68 -59.55
C ASN A 688 -12.95 7.69 -58.92
N SER A 689 -13.48 8.84 -58.44
CA SER A 689 -14.80 8.90 -57.82
C SER A 689 -15.55 10.20 -58.14
N ASP A 690 -16.81 10.11 -58.53
CA ASP A 690 -17.62 11.25 -58.99
C ASP A 690 -17.82 12.34 -57.91
N GLY A 691 -17.96 11.98 -56.63
CA GLY A 691 -18.12 12.96 -55.54
C GLY A 691 -16.87 13.78 -55.21
N ARG A 692 -15.68 13.37 -55.69
CA ARG A 692 -14.41 14.08 -55.45
C ARG A 692 -14.02 15.02 -56.60
N LYS A 693 -14.73 14.95 -57.73
CA LYS A 693 -14.57 15.88 -58.85
C LYS A 693 -15.02 17.29 -58.48
N ASP A 694 -16.05 17.42 -57.65
CA ASP A 694 -16.56 18.73 -57.23
C ASP A 694 -15.61 19.45 -56.27
N PHE A 695 -14.92 18.71 -55.38
CA PHE A 695 -13.84 19.29 -54.58
C PHE A 695 -12.63 19.68 -55.44
N TRP A 696 -12.28 18.87 -56.45
CA TRP A 696 -11.19 19.22 -57.38
C TRP A 696 -11.49 20.48 -58.19
N LYS A 697 -12.74 20.67 -58.63
CA LYS A 697 -13.17 21.92 -59.27
C LYS A 697 -12.95 23.13 -58.37
N LYS A 698 -13.28 23.05 -57.07
CA LYS A 698 -13.00 24.13 -56.11
C LYS A 698 -11.50 24.46 -55.99
N ILE A 699 -10.63 23.45 -56.01
CA ILE A 699 -9.15 23.65 -56.01
C ILE A 699 -8.69 24.38 -57.28
N VAL A 700 -9.27 24.02 -58.43
CA VAL A 700 -8.99 24.66 -59.73
C VAL A 700 -9.51 26.10 -59.75
N ASP A 701 -10.72 26.35 -59.24
CA ASP A 701 -11.34 27.67 -59.15
C ASP A 701 -10.51 28.63 -58.26
N GLU A 702 -9.98 28.13 -57.14
CA GLU A 702 -9.09 28.84 -56.22
C GLU A 702 -7.62 28.89 -56.70
N LYS A 703 -7.32 28.31 -57.87
CA LYS A 703 -5.99 28.29 -58.52
C LYS A 703 -4.87 27.75 -57.63
N ILE A 704 -5.17 26.78 -56.78
CA ILE A 704 -4.17 26.16 -55.89
C ILE A 704 -3.36 25.15 -56.69
N SER A 705 -2.17 25.55 -57.16
CA SER A 705 -1.23 24.71 -57.92
C SER A 705 -0.11 24.13 -57.03
N LEU A 706 0.67 23.20 -57.61
CA LEU A 706 1.92 22.70 -57.02
C LEU A 706 2.89 23.86 -56.74
N ILE A 707 3.63 23.77 -55.64
CA ILE A 707 4.67 24.75 -55.28
C ILE A 707 5.80 24.64 -56.31
N THR A 708 6.11 25.73 -57.00
CA THR A 708 7.11 25.76 -58.09
C THR A 708 8.52 26.06 -57.59
N SER A 709 9.52 25.83 -58.44
CA SER A 709 10.92 26.24 -58.21
C SER A 709 11.09 27.75 -58.03
N ASP A 710 10.16 28.55 -58.56
CA ASP A 710 10.16 30.02 -58.42
C ASP A 710 9.69 30.46 -57.02
N GLU A 711 8.82 29.67 -56.37
CA GLU A 711 8.28 29.94 -55.04
C GLU A 711 9.12 29.31 -53.92
N CYS A 712 9.75 28.17 -54.20
CA CYS A 712 10.59 27.46 -53.24
C CYS A 712 11.78 26.79 -53.96
N ILE A 713 13.01 27.13 -53.52
CA ILE A 713 14.25 26.66 -54.14
C ILE A 713 14.39 25.12 -54.11
N GLU A 714 13.81 24.47 -53.10
CA GLU A 714 13.81 23.01 -52.92
C GLU A 714 12.76 22.28 -53.77
N SER A 715 11.99 23.00 -54.60
CA SER A 715 11.00 22.39 -55.49
C SER A 715 11.59 22.09 -56.87
N ASN A 716 11.29 20.89 -57.37
CA ASN A 716 11.68 20.45 -58.71
C ASN A 716 10.61 20.73 -59.79
N VAL A 717 9.49 21.37 -59.41
CA VAL A 717 8.35 21.61 -60.31
C VAL A 717 8.51 22.96 -61.00
N ILE A 718 8.53 22.97 -62.33
CA ILE A 718 8.61 24.22 -63.11
C ILE A 718 7.23 24.86 -63.27
N SER A 719 7.17 26.18 -63.44
CA SER A 719 5.91 26.95 -63.53
C SER A 719 4.98 26.50 -64.66
N ILE A 720 5.52 25.95 -65.75
CA ILE A 720 4.74 25.36 -66.85
C ILE A 720 4.07 24.04 -66.44
N GLU A 721 4.74 23.22 -65.61
CA GLU A 721 4.23 21.94 -65.12
C GLU A 721 3.10 22.16 -64.10
N ALA A 722 3.24 23.16 -63.22
CA ALA A 722 2.20 23.53 -62.26
C ALA A 722 0.93 24.09 -62.95
N GLN A 723 1.07 24.80 -64.07
CA GLN A 723 -0.07 25.25 -64.88
C GLN A 723 -0.76 24.10 -65.60
N LYS A 724 0.00 23.22 -66.27
CA LYS A 724 -0.55 22.00 -66.91
C LYS A 724 -1.21 21.05 -65.91
N PHE A 725 -0.78 21.08 -64.65
CA PHE A 725 -1.38 20.26 -63.60
C PHE A 725 -2.83 20.65 -63.27
N LEU A 726 -3.27 21.87 -63.56
CA LEU A 726 -4.66 22.30 -63.32
C LEU A 726 -5.59 22.12 -64.53
N GLU A 727 -5.05 21.82 -65.72
CA GLU A 727 -5.82 21.63 -66.95
C GLU A 727 -6.39 20.18 -67.04
N GLU A 728 -7.70 20.02 -67.27
CA GLU A 728 -8.36 18.73 -67.49
C GLU A 728 -8.08 18.19 -68.90
N ASN A 729 -7.53 16.98 -69.02
CA ASN A 729 -7.56 16.22 -70.27
C ASN A 729 -8.50 15.02 -70.12
N THR A 730 -9.68 15.14 -70.73
CA THR A 730 -10.50 14.02 -71.23
C THR A 730 -9.75 13.34 -72.36
N SER A 731 -9.42 12.04 -72.24
CA SER A 731 -9.54 10.99 -73.27
C SER A 731 -8.62 9.78 -73.00
N THR A 732 -9.21 8.62 -73.20
CA THR A 732 -8.74 7.23 -73.11
C THR A 732 -7.83 6.80 -74.29
N GLU A 733 -7.07 5.71 -74.10
CA GLU A 733 -6.63 4.69 -75.09
C GLU A 733 -5.41 4.94 -76.04
N ILE A 734 -4.50 4.03 -76.45
CA ILE A 734 -3.97 2.65 -76.16
C ILE A 734 -2.55 2.57 -76.83
N VAL A 735 -1.66 1.65 -76.38
CA VAL A 735 -0.86 0.65 -77.18
C VAL A 735 0.66 0.58 -76.92
N ASN A 736 1.03 -0.47 -76.15
CA ASN A 736 2.07 -1.53 -76.31
C ASN A 736 3.57 -1.17 -76.46
N ASN A 737 4.56 -1.97 -76.02
CA ASN A 737 4.71 -3.42 -75.73
C ASN A 737 5.96 -3.60 -74.83
N ALA A 738 6.05 -4.53 -73.87
CA ALA A 738 6.70 -5.87 -73.97
C ALA A 738 7.09 -6.32 -72.53
N LEU A 739 7.05 -7.56 -72.01
CA LEU A 739 6.77 -8.93 -72.46
C LEU A 739 6.54 -9.85 -71.21
N ILE A 740 5.44 -10.64 -71.22
CA ILE A 740 5.26 -12.12 -70.98
C ILE A 740 5.92 -12.78 -69.73
N THR A 741 5.20 -13.49 -68.82
CA THR A 741 4.55 -14.84 -68.88
C THR A 741 3.77 -15.05 -67.56
N ASN A 742 2.45 -15.35 -67.53
CA ASN A 742 1.72 -16.65 -67.71
C ASN A 742 2.20 -17.72 -66.69
N GLU A 743 1.40 -18.47 -65.92
CA GLU A 743 0.02 -19.03 -65.95
C GLU A 743 -0.40 -19.17 -64.46
N ASP A 744 -1.62 -18.92 -63.95
CA ASP A 744 -2.98 -19.41 -64.25
C ASP A 744 -3.25 -20.91 -63.99
N ASP A 745 -4.51 -21.18 -63.66
CA ASP A 745 -5.20 -22.42 -63.26
C ASP A 745 -5.54 -22.48 -61.75
N GLY A 746 -6.81 -22.51 -61.34
CA GLY A 746 -8.04 -22.61 -62.13
C GLY A 746 -9.29 -22.55 -61.25
N ASP A 747 -10.37 -22.19 -61.93
CA ASP A 747 -11.75 -21.99 -61.50
C ASP A 747 -12.48 -23.26 -61.02
N GLU A 748 -13.76 -23.06 -60.70
CA GLU A 748 -14.89 -23.98 -60.44
C GLU A 748 -15.24 -24.09 -58.93
N GLU A 749 -16.47 -23.83 -58.45
CA GLU A 749 -17.79 -23.73 -59.10
C GLU A 749 -18.80 -23.13 -58.08
N ASP A 750 -19.78 -22.36 -58.60
CA ASP A 750 -21.22 -22.25 -58.26
C ASP A 750 -21.72 -22.32 -56.79
N LEU A 751 -22.43 -21.29 -56.27
CA LEU A 751 -23.86 -20.93 -56.48
C LEU A 751 -24.85 -21.90 -55.79
N PHE A 752 -25.95 -21.33 -55.25
CA PHE A 752 -27.10 -21.89 -54.47
C PHE A 752 -26.90 -21.85 -52.94
N ASP A 753 -27.77 -21.27 -52.08
CA ASP A 753 -29.17 -20.78 -52.14
C ASP A 753 -29.37 -19.78 -50.97
N LEU A 754 -29.97 -18.59 -51.10
CA LEU A 754 -31.41 -18.27 -51.04
C LEU A 754 -32.20 -18.88 -49.85
N ILE A 755 -32.50 -18.06 -48.83
CA ILE A 755 -33.84 -17.57 -48.41
C ILE A 755 -33.66 -16.40 -47.44
#